data_AF-G0EGD6-F1
#
_entry.id   AF-G0EGD6-F1
#
_cell.length_a   1.000
_cell.length_b   1.000
_cell.length_c   1.000
_cell.angle_alpha   90.00
_cell.angle_beta   90.00
_cell.angle_gamma   90.00
#
_symmetry.space_group_name_H-M   'P 1'
#
loop_
_entity.id
_entity.type
_entity.pdbx_description
1 polymer ?
#
loop_
_entity_poly.entity_id
_entity_poly.type
_entity_poly.pdbx_seq_one_letter_code
_entity_poly.pdbx_strand_id
1 'polypeptide(L)'
;MTEVITDVEKLSKRDIEEIARRVVRNLGEYIPASYQRLLRKLGKAIEAGIRANHRRLLVISGEDPVLVGALAARAMLFYERVYRRIRGREELPVLYVFHDEFNDAKLRKEIVKRALKERGAMITPRIARYEESEQYLGTTFRGLILDLVNDLKPNDVGRLVGVVEGGGLIIFLVPSWDKWDKWMTLFKRNLVVPGFPEPRHIFIKWFKRKLMQHQGIFIYDADERRAIKIDEASLKPPSEQYERRIRFPKKTRLPEDIYRLALTQDQVNVIHLVEKHLVDKPKGRRKKVLVITADRGRGKSCAVGIGLVGVAYLIRKQKGKRRVRIIVTAPSLSNIQSFFQLAVKAAEELRLKPRVVKRSGMILELHGEGFSIEYWEPIHVPKLKADIVAVDEASGIHVPLLHAIWRAHKRLVFATTIHGYEGAGRGFSVRFMSAIKRDPNTELVIYEMHEPIRYAKNDPIEKWLFDALLLDAEPAELDREDIRAIEEGRLEYLKLDPEWLFSEEGEQTLRQLFGIYVLAHYRNEPDDLAILADAPHHIIRAMATPSGKIVCAVQIAQEGGLDDELIEDLLRGGKIAGNIIPDRVLKHLRLWEFGRKRGWRIVRIATHPEVQGRGIGSRMLEEIYEEAKERGLDWVGSGFGVNEQLLRFWLKNGFVPVHMSPDRNPVSGEYTTLVLKPIAEDVKEMVRIANREFRRKLLESLHDTYRDLELEVARMMLEGDGSPILPGYKPMLTPIQVDRLWIYAYGPMTFEAANDIMHELARAYWLQGRDERPKLSEKEELLLIAKALQGKSWEKVAEELGWKVYKVLTTMKEIARKLLKHYYGLGPDSPVGLHADKITALEVTPEVLLRQPETGLYGRVEKSLVATKPVEASEESEHEEERVRTLEEIARAAKSEEDEEDEESPI
;
A
#
# COMPACT_ATOMS: atom_id res chain seq x y z
N MET A 1 -28.29 17.79 38.39
CA MET A 1 -27.32 18.83 38.07
C MET A 1 -26.43 18.39 36.91
N THR A 2 -27.04 18.17 35.75
CA THR A 2 -26.33 18.05 34.47
C THR A 2 -26.90 19.18 33.64
N GLU A 3 -26.27 20.36 33.69
CA GLU A 3 -26.44 21.33 32.62
C GLU A 3 -25.91 20.62 31.38
N VAL A 4 -26.81 20.20 30.50
CA VAL A 4 -26.44 19.78 29.15
C VAL A 4 -25.73 20.99 28.56
N ILE A 5 -24.42 20.91 28.34
CA ILE A 5 -23.68 21.97 27.68
C ILE A 5 -24.26 22.02 26.27
N THR A 6 -25.12 23.01 26.01
CA THR A 6 -25.97 23.06 24.81
C THR A 6 -25.20 23.38 23.54
N ASP A 7 -23.93 23.76 23.63
CA ASP A 7 -23.09 24.02 22.45
C ASP A 7 -21.59 23.74 22.73
N VAL A 8 -21.25 22.46 22.85
CA VAL A 8 -19.86 22.00 23.11
C VAL A 8 -18.89 22.46 22.02
N GLU A 9 -19.38 22.68 20.79
CA GLU A 9 -18.57 23.13 19.66
C GLU A 9 -18.09 24.58 19.80
N LYS A 10 -18.74 25.41 20.62
CA LYS A 10 -18.33 26.82 20.85
C LYS A 10 -17.39 27.01 22.04
N LEU A 11 -17.05 25.95 22.76
CA LEU A 11 -16.19 26.06 23.95
C LEU A 11 -14.79 26.52 23.58
N SER A 12 -14.31 27.57 24.25
CA SER A 12 -12.91 27.95 24.17
C SER A 12 -12.04 26.95 24.95
N LYS A 13 -10.73 26.98 24.69
CA LYS A 13 -9.76 26.19 25.46
C LYS A 13 -9.87 26.45 26.98
N ARG A 14 -10.16 27.69 27.40
CA ARG A 14 -10.31 28.06 28.81
C ARG A 14 -11.56 27.43 29.43
N ASP A 15 -12.67 27.42 28.70
CA ASP A 15 -13.93 26.82 29.15
C ASP A 15 -13.75 25.31 29.35
N ILE A 16 -13.12 24.63 28.39
CA ILE A 16 -12.81 23.20 28.47
C ILE A 16 -11.98 22.89 29.72
N GLU A 17 -10.94 23.68 29.98
CA GLU A 17 -10.10 23.50 31.17
C GLU A 17 -10.90 23.69 32.46
N GLU A 18 -11.72 24.75 32.55
CA GLU A 18 -12.53 25.06 33.74
C GLU A 18 -13.55 23.96 34.04
N ILE A 19 -14.30 23.53 33.03
CA ILE A 19 -15.26 22.43 33.13
C ILE A 19 -14.53 21.18 33.61
N ALA A 20 -13.37 20.85 33.02
CA ALA A 20 -12.58 19.70 33.45
C ALA A 20 -12.15 19.82 34.92
N ARG A 21 -11.72 21.00 35.42
CA ARG A 21 -11.37 21.15 36.86
C ARG A 21 -12.56 20.91 37.77
N ARG A 22 -13.74 21.40 37.39
CA ARG A 22 -14.99 21.25 38.16
C ARG A 22 -15.40 19.78 38.24
N VAL A 23 -15.40 19.09 37.10
CA VAL A 23 -15.74 17.66 36.99
C VAL A 23 -14.75 16.81 37.79
N VAL A 24 -13.44 17.07 37.68
CA VAL A 24 -12.43 16.30 38.41
C VAL A 24 -12.56 16.50 39.92
N ARG A 25 -12.82 17.71 40.41
CA ARG A 25 -13.07 17.96 41.84
C ARG A 25 -14.26 17.13 42.35
N ASN A 26 -15.36 17.15 41.62
CA ASN A 26 -16.61 16.49 42.01
C ASN A 26 -16.82 15.12 41.35
N LEU A 27 -15.74 14.44 40.94
CA LEU A 27 -15.82 13.24 40.08
C LEU A 27 -16.82 12.18 40.59
N GLY A 28 -16.96 12.02 41.91
CA GLY A 28 -17.88 11.06 42.51
C GLY A 28 -19.36 11.31 42.22
N GLU A 29 -19.76 12.57 42.02
CA GLU A 29 -21.15 12.96 41.73
C GLU A 29 -21.59 12.50 40.33
N TYR A 30 -20.63 12.37 39.41
CA TYR A 30 -20.86 11.95 38.03
C TYR A 30 -20.89 10.42 37.86
N ILE A 31 -20.72 9.63 38.93
CA ILE A 31 -20.62 8.16 38.84
C ILE A 31 -21.92 7.48 39.29
N PRO A 32 -22.75 6.96 38.38
CA PRO A 32 -23.98 6.27 38.74
C PRO A 32 -23.72 5.01 39.55
N ALA A 33 -24.64 4.67 40.46
CA ALA A 33 -24.57 3.44 41.27
C ALA A 33 -24.53 2.17 40.40
N SER A 34 -25.21 2.17 39.25
CA SER A 34 -25.16 1.11 38.25
C SER A 34 -23.76 0.92 37.67
N TYR A 35 -23.06 2.00 37.33
CA TYR A 35 -21.66 1.92 36.89
C TYR A 35 -20.74 1.39 37.99
N GLN A 36 -20.94 1.79 39.25
CA GLN A 36 -20.17 1.25 40.37
C GLN A 36 -20.38 -0.27 40.55
N ARG A 37 -21.60 -0.78 40.28
CA ARG A 37 -21.85 -2.23 40.24
C ARG A 37 -21.09 -2.91 39.10
N LEU A 38 -21.08 -2.32 37.90
CA LEU A 38 -20.30 -2.83 36.77
C LEU A 38 -18.80 -2.83 37.07
N LEU A 39 -18.24 -1.74 37.61
CA LEU A 39 -16.82 -1.66 37.96
C LEU A 39 -16.40 -2.74 38.97
N ARG A 40 -17.26 -3.10 39.92
CA ARG A 40 -16.99 -4.21 40.84
C ARG A 40 -16.86 -5.55 40.11
N LYS A 41 -17.72 -5.82 39.13
CA LYS A 41 -17.61 -7.03 38.29
C LYS A 41 -16.38 -6.95 37.37
N LEU A 42 -16.16 -5.83 36.71
CA LEU A 42 -14.98 -5.57 35.89
C LEU A 42 -13.68 -5.75 36.70
N GLY A 43 -13.65 -5.34 37.96
CA GLY A 43 -12.49 -5.53 38.84
C GLY A 43 -12.11 -7.00 39.05
N LYS A 44 -13.11 -7.88 39.20
CA LYS A 44 -12.87 -9.34 39.26
C LYS A 44 -12.34 -9.87 37.92
N ALA A 45 -12.89 -9.38 36.81
CA ALA A 45 -12.41 -9.77 35.48
C ALA A 45 -10.99 -9.26 35.18
N ILE A 46 -10.64 -8.07 35.63
CA ILE A 46 -9.27 -7.51 35.56
C ILE A 46 -8.34 -8.37 36.41
N GLU A 47 -8.73 -8.74 37.63
CA GLU A 47 -7.93 -9.61 38.48
C GLU A 47 -7.66 -10.97 37.81
N ALA A 48 -8.70 -11.61 37.27
CA ALA A 48 -8.56 -12.83 36.48
C ALA A 48 -7.65 -12.61 35.26
N GLY A 49 -7.80 -11.48 34.56
CA GLY A 49 -6.98 -11.10 33.41
C GLY A 49 -5.49 -10.94 33.75
N ILE A 50 -5.16 -10.27 34.86
CA ILE A 50 -3.78 -10.08 35.31
C ILE A 50 -3.12 -11.43 35.66
N ARG A 51 -3.87 -12.36 36.25
CA ARG A 51 -3.38 -13.71 36.56
C ARG A 51 -3.21 -14.58 35.31
N ALA A 52 -4.12 -14.47 34.35
CA ALA A 52 -4.07 -15.18 33.07
C ALA A 52 -3.13 -14.52 32.04
N ASN A 53 -2.65 -13.30 32.33
CA ASN A 53 -1.98 -12.43 31.38
C ASN A 53 -2.84 -12.15 30.11
N HIS A 54 -4.14 -11.92 30.33
CA HIS A 54 -5.14 -11.58 29.32
C HIS A 54 -5.66 -10.15 29.53
N ARG A 55 -5.95 -9.45 28.44
CA ARG A 55 -6.51 -8.11 28.39
C ARG A 55 -8.01 -8.11 28.69
N ARG A 56 -8.53 -6.95 29.08
CA ARG A 56 -9.98 -6.68 29.21
C ARG A 56 -10.34 -5.42 28.46
N LEU A 57 -11.58 -5.36 27.99
CA LEU A 57 -12.09 -4.23 27.24
C LEU A 57 -13.40 -3.72 27.86
N LEU A 58 -13.50 -2.41 28.01
CA LEU A 58 -14.69 -1.72 28.48
C LEU A 58 -15.14 -0.72 27.40
N VAL A 59 -16.39 -0.82 26.96
CA VAL A 59 -17.03 0.16 26.09
C VAL A 59 -17.90 1.06 26.94
N ILE A 60 -17.71 2.37 26.83
CA ILE A 60 -18.54 3.41 27.45
C ILE A 60 -19.23 4.15 26.32
N SER A 61 -20.55 3.98 26.19
CA SER A 61 -21.36 4.68 25.20
C SER A 61 -22.07 5.86 25.84
N GLY A 62 -22.11 7.01 25.17
CA GLY A 62 -22.92 8.14 25.61
C GLY A 62 -22.72 9.40 24.77
N GLU A 63 -23.67 10.32 24.86
CA GLU A 63 -23.61 11.62 24.16
C GLU A 63 -22.98 12.72 25.00
N ASP A 64 -23.15 12.70 26.33
CA ASP A 64 -22.58 13.73 27.19
C ASP A 64 -21.05 13.55 27.35
N PRO A 65 -20.21 14.42 26.76
CA PRO A 65 -18.76 14.30 26.83
C PRO A 65 -18.25 14.43 28.28
N VAL A 66 -18.96 15.16 29.15
CA VAL A 66 -18.58 15.30 30.55
C VAL A 66 -18.76 13.98 31.28
N LEU A 67 -19.95 13.37 31.15
CA LEU A 67 -20.26 12.10 31.78
C LEU A 67 -19.35 10.98 31.25
N VAL A 68 -19.21 10.84 29.93
CA VAL A 68 -18.35 9.83 29.32
C VAL A 68 -16.89 9.98 29.78
N GLY A 69 -16.35 11.20 29.78
CA GLY A 69 -15.01 11.48 30.30
C GLY A 69 -14.84 11.14 31.78
N ALA A 70 -15.84 11.47 32.62
CA ALA A 70 -15.83 11.14 34.04
C ALA A 70 -15.86 9.62 34.31
N LEU A 71 -16.69 8.87 33.57
CA LEU A 71 -16.79 7.42 33.67
C LEU A 71 -15.50 6.71 33.23
N ALA A 72 -14.86 7.19 32.16
CA ALA A 72 -13.58 6.68 31.67
C ALA A 72 -12.45 6.92 32.67
N ALA A 73 -12.35 8.15 33.21
CA ALA A 73 -11.41 8.49 34.26
C ALA A 73 -11.59 7.58 35.49
N ARG A 74 -12.85 7.38 35.91
CA ARG A 74 -13.17 6.53 37.05
C ARG A 74 -12.78 5.07 36.82
N ALA A 75 -13.00 4.53 35.62
CA ALA A 75 -12.61 3.16 35.29
C ALA A 75 -11.08 2.98 35.35
N MET A 76 -10.30 3.92 34.83
CA MET A 76 -8.83 3.85 34.89
C MET A 76 -8.27 3.96 36.31
N LEU A 77 -8.79 4.89 37.12
CA LEU A 77 -8.41 4.99 38.54
C LEU A 77 -8.80 3.73 39.34
N PHE A 78 -9.90 3.07 38.95
CA PHE A 78 -10.30 1.81 39.53
C PHE A 78 -9.38 0.65 39.08
N TYR A 79 -9.00 0.62 37.81
CA TYR A 79 -8.02 -0.33 37.26
C TYR A 79 -6.68 -0.23 38.00
N GLU A 80 -6.12 0.97 38.18
CA GLU A 80 -4.90 1.18 38.97
C GLU A 80 -5.02 0.57 40.36
N ARG A 81 -6.15 0.79 41.04
CA ARG A 81 -6.37 0.24 42.39
C ARG A 81 -6.35 -1.28 42.41
N VAL A 82 -6.96 -1.93 41.42
CA VAL A 82 -6.98 -3.39 41.29
C VAL A 82 -5.58 -3.89 40.93
N TYR A 83 -4.93 -3.26 39.95
CA TYR A 83 -3.57 -3.59 39.52
C TYR A 83 -2.58 -3.51 40.69
N ARG A 84 -2.61 -2.42 41.44
CA ARG A 84 -1.76 -2.20 42.63
C ARG A 84 -1.91 -3.29 43.68
N ARG A 85 -3.13 -3.80 43.88
CA ARG A 85 -3.40 -4.87 44.84
C ARG A 85 -2.71 -6.18 44.45
N ILE A 86 -2.57 -6.44 43.15
CA ILE A 86 -2.10 -7.74 42.62
C ILE A 86 -0.61 -7.70 42.27
N ARG A 87 -0.14 -6.62 41.64
CA ARG A 87 1.23 -6.45 41.13
C ARG A 87 2.08 -5.46 41.94
N GLY A 88 1.51 -4.80 42.94
CA GLY A 88 2.22 -3.79 43.73
C GLY A 88 2.32 -2.42 43.04
N ARG A 89 3.21 -1.56 43.53
CA ARG A 89 3.34 -0.17 43.08
C ARG A 89 4.35 -0.06 41.94
N GLU A 90 3.90 -0.33 40.72
CA GLU A 90 4.64 -0.11 39.47
C GLU A 90 4.03 1.02 38.63
N GLU A 91 4.81 1.60 37.72
CA GLU A 91 4.30 2.58 36.76
C GLU A 91 3.27 1.96 35.80
N LEU A 92 2.20 2.70 35.51
CA LEU A 92 1.12 2.33 34.60
C LEU A 92 1.08 3.31 33.42
N PRO A 93 1.83 3.04 32.33
CA PRO A 93 1.72 3.86 31.13
C PRO A 93 0.34 3.64 30.49
N VAL A 94 -0.39 4.74 30.29
CA VAL A 94 -1.73 4.75 29.68
C VAL A 94 -1.74 5.65 28.45
N LEU A 95 -2.13 5.11 27.30
CA LEU A 95 -2.28 5.87 26.06
C LEU A 95 -3.73 6.34 25.91
N TYR A 96 -3.94 7.63 25.64
CA TYR A 96 -5.22 8.18 25.21
C TYR A 96 -5.07 8.71 23.79
N VAL A 97 -5.90 8.21 22.86
CA VAL A 97 -5.91 8.66 21.46
C VAL A 97 -7.24 9.32 21.11
N PHE A 98 -7.20 10.48 20.44
CA PHE A 98 -8.37 11.29 20.11
C PHE A 98 -8.13 12.16 18.86
N HIS A 99 -9.22 12.71 18.31
CA HIS A 99 -9.16 13.77 17.29
C HIS A 99 -9.17 15.15 17.94
N ASP A 100 -8.18 15.98 17.63
CA ASP A 100 -8.04 17.33 18.14
C ASP A 100 -8.78 18.39 17.30
N GLU A 101 -9.50 18.00 16.25
CA GLU A 101 -10.40 18.94 15.57
C GLU A 101 -11.69 19.20 16.37
N PHE A 102 -12.12 18.25 17.21
CA PHE A 102 -13.41 18.33 17.91
C PHE A 102 -13.32 18.78 19.37
N ASN A 103 -14.17 19.72 19.76
CA ASN A 103 -14.18 20.27 21.12
C ASN A 103 -14.73 19.29 22.16
N ASP A 104 -15.66 18.41 21.78
CA ASP A 104 -16.18 17.35 22.64
C ASP A 104 -15.10 16.30 23.00
N ALA A 105 -14.28 15.92 22.00
CA ALA A 105 -13.14 15.02 22.18
C ALA A 105 -12.05 15.67 23.04
N LYS A 106 -11.74 16.96 22.80
CA LYS A 106 -10.83 17.74 23.68
C LYS A 106 -11.32 17.76 25.12
N LEU A 107 -12.61 17.93 25.35
CA LEU A 107 -13.22 17.97 26.67
C LEU A 107 -13.12 16.61 27.39
N ARG A 108 -13.54 15.52 26.73
CA ARG A 108 -13.38 14.14 27.27
C ARG A 108 -11.92 13.88 27.65
N LYS A 109 -11.00 14.16 26.73
CA LYS A 109 -9.57 13.98 26.94
C LYS A 109 -9.05 14.82 28.11
N GLU A 110 -9.45 16.09 28.24
CA GLU A 110 -8.95 16.95 29.31
C GLU A 110 -9.47 16.52 30.70
N ILE A 111 -10.75 16.11 30.79
CA ILE A 111 -11.31 15.52 32.02
C ILE A 111 -10.50 14.31 32.45
N VAL A 112 -10.27 13.37 31.52
CA VAL A 112 -9.54 12.13 31.81
C VAL A 112 -8.09 12.44 32.18
N LYS A 113 -7.36 13.17 31.33
CA LYS A 113 -5.96 13.55 31.56
C LYS A 113 -5.77 14.19 32.94
N ARG A 114 -6.63 15.14 33.30
CA ARG A 114 -6.54 15.85 34.58
C ARG A 114 -6.88 14.94 35.76
N ALA A 115 -7.92 14.12 35.67
CA ALA A 115 -8.26 13.14 36.70
C ALA A 115 -7.11 12.15 36.95
N LEU A 116 -6.48 11.64 35.87
CA LEU A 116 -5.37 10.70 35.98
C LEU A 116 -4.12 11.35 36.57
N LYS A 117 -3.80 12.60 36.20
CA LYS A 117 -2.66 13.34 36.78
C LYS A 117 -2.86 13.71 38.25
N GLU A 118 -4.08 14.10 38.65
CA GLU A 118 -4.35 14.55 40.03
C GLU A 118 -4.59 13.41 41.01
N ARG A 119 -5.16 12.29 40.54
CA ARG A 119 -5.63 11.19 41.40
C ARG A 119 -4.96 9.85 41.13
N GLY A 120 -4.29 9.69 39.98
CA GLY A 120 -3.58 8.47 39.63
C GLY A 120 -2.15 8.51 40.14
N ALA A 121 -1.85 7.72 41.16
CA ALA A 121 -0.53 7.73 41.81
C ALA A 121 0.52 6.92 41.04
N MET A 122 0.07 5.98 40.21
CA MET A 122 0.90 5.10 39.38
C MET A 122 0.72 5.36 37.89
N ILE A 123 -0.29 6.13 37.48
CA ILE A 123 -0.65 6.30 36.07
C ILE A 123 0.21 7.38 35.41
N THR A 124 0.86 7.02 34.31
CA THR A 124 1.59 7.96 33.43
C THR A 124 0.78 8.12 32.13
N PRO A 125 -0.06 9.16 32.02
CA PRO A 125 -0.89 9.35 30.84
C PRO A 125 -0.08 9.95 29.69
N ARG A 126 -0.15 9.30 28.52
CA ARG A 126 0.37 9.80 27.24
C ARG A 126 -0.81 10.11 26.32
N ILE A 127 -0.83 11.32 25.78
CA ILE A 127 -1.88 11.79 24.89
C ILE A 127 -1.33 11.77 23.47
N ALA A 128 -2.11 11.25 22.52
CA ALA A 128 -1.76 11.14 21.13
C ALA A 128 -2.95 11.51 20.24
N ARG A 129 -2.63 11.89 19.00
CA ARG A 129 -3.63 12.08 17.93
C ARG A 129 -3.70 10.85 17.03
N TYR A 130 -4.81 10.63 16.33
CA TYR A 130 -4.96 9.46 15.47
C TYR A 130 -3.95 9.46 14.30
N GLU A 131 -3.58 10.64 13.82
CA GLU A 131 -2.56 10.86 12.78
C GLU A 131 -1.16 10.39 13.24
N GLU A 132 -0.94 10.30 14.56
CA GLU A 132 0.32 9.85 15.16
C GLU A 132 0.30 8.35 15.51
N SER A 133 -0.80 7.62 15.24
CA SER A 133 -0.99 6.24 15.68
C SER A 133 0.15 5.29 15.25
N GLU A 134 0.75 5.53 14.09
CA GLU A 134 1.89 4.76 13.57
C GLU A 134 3.15 4.87 14.43
N GLN A 135 3.36 5.99 15.12
CA GLN A 135 4.53 6.22 15.98
C GLN A 135 4.50 5.35 17.24
N TYR A 136 3.32 4.87 17.63
CA TYR A 136 3.13 4.01 18.79
C TYR A 136 3.32 2.53 18.48
N LEU A 137 3.54 2.19 17.21
CA LEU A 137 3.86 0.83 16.80
C LEU A 137 5.18 0.39 17.42
N GLY A 138 5.21 -0.82 17.96
CA GLY A 138 6.37 -1.35 18.67
C GLY A 138 6.47 -0.93 20.15
N THR A 139 5.71 0.06 20.60
CA THR A 139 5.62 0.42 22.03
C THR A 139 4.71 -0.55 22.80
N THR A 140 4.66 -0.42 24.13
CA THR A 140 3.81 -1.24 25.00
C THR A 140 3.18 -0.37 26.09
N PHE A 141 1.88 -0.53 26.33
CA PHE A 141 1.12 0.19 27.35
C PHE A 141 0.33 -0.79 28.24
N ARG A 142 -0.04 -0.33 29.44
CA ARG A 142 -0.87 -1.09 30.40
C ARG A 142 -2.32 -0.65 30.40
N GLY A 143 -2.61 0.53 29.87
CA GLY A 143 -3.97 0.99 29.60
C GLY A 143 -4.07 1.71 28.27
N LEU A 144 -5.23 1.64 27.66
CA LEU A 144 -5.55 2.34 26.42
C LEU A 144 -6.94 2.94 26.52
N ILE A 145 -7.10 4.18 26.10
CA ILE A 145 -8.38 4.83 25.87
C ILE A 145 -8.42 5.27 24.40
N LEU A 146 -9.35 4.69 23.64
CA LEU A 146 -9.64 5.12 22.28
C LEU A 146 -10.93 5.91 22.29
N ASP A 147 -10.85 7.18 21.89
CA ASP A 147 -12.03 8.01 21.67
C ASP A 147 -12.54 7.76 20.26
N LEU A 148 -13.59 6.94 20.15
CA LEU A 148 -14.20 6.50 18.89
C LEU A 148 -15.54 7.20 18.62
N VAL A 149 -15.83 8.29 19.36
CA VAL A 149 -17.10 9.02 19.23
C VAL A 149 -17.19 9.71 17.86
N ASN A 150 -16.12 10.40 17.47
CA ASN A 150 -16.10 11.17 16.21
C ASN A 150 -15.51 10.39 15.04
N ASP A 151 -14.73 9.34 15.31
CA ASP A 151 -14.22 8.47 14.26
C ASP A 151 -14.12 7.01 14.68
N LEU A 152 -14.41 6.11 13.74
CA LEU A 152 -14.20 4.67 13.87
C LEU A 152 -13.50 4.18 12.62
N LYS A 153 -12.17 4.27 12.63
CA LYS A 153 -11.32 3.76 11.57
C LYS A 153 -10.78 2.37 11.93
N PRO A 154 -11.16 1.30 11.21
CA PRO A 154 -10.78 -0.08 11.53
C PRO A 154 -9.27 -0.29 11.69
N ASN A 155 -8.46 0.33 10.82
CA ASN A 155 -7.00 0.25 10.86
C ASN A 155 -6.43 0.72 12.21
N ASP A 156 -6.92 1.83 12.75
CA ASP A 156 -6.40 2.40 13.98
C ASP A 156 -6.80 1.56 15.20
N VAL A 157 -8.00 0.98 15.19
CA VAL A 157 -8.40 -0.03 16.18
C VAL A 157 -7.47 -1.24 16.13
N GLY A 158 -7.19 -1.77 14.92
CA GLY A 158 -6.26 -2.86 14.70
C GLY A 158 -4.84 -2.57 15.20
N ARG A 159 -4.36 -1.34 14.97
CA ARG A 159 -3.03 -0.87 15.39
C ARG A 159 -2.91 -0.73 16.89
N LEU A 160 -3.83 0.02 17.50
CA LEU A 160 -3.69 0.52 18.87
C LEU A 160 -4.12 -0.51 19.91
N VAL A 161 -5.12 -1.35 19.64
CA VAL A 161 -5.48 -2.44 20.58
C VAL A 161 -4.29 -3.38 20.84
N GLY A 162 -3.46 -3.60 19.81
CA GLY A 162 -2.26 -4.45 19.88
C GLY A 162 -1.10 -3.92 20.72
N VAL A 163 -1.11 -2.65 21.14
CA VAL A 163 -0.03 -2.07 21.97
C VAL A 163 -0.20 -2.37 23.46
N VAL A 164 -1.36 -2.89 23.88
CA VAL A 164 -1.66 -3.17 25.29
C VAL A 164 -1.13 -4.56 25.69
N GLU A 165 -0.47 -4.65 26.84
CA GLU A 165 0.00 -5.92 27.41
C GLU A 165 -1.08 -6.71 28.16
N GLY A 166 -0.80 -7.98 28.42
CA GLY A 166 -1.68 -8.87 29.17
C GLY A 166 -1.92 -8.35 30.60
N GLY A 167 -3.14 -8.50 31.09
CA GLY A 167 -3.59 -7.85 32.33
C GLY A 167 -3.98 -6.37 32.16
N GLY A 168 -3.74 -5.78 30.99
CA GLY A 168 -4.10 -4.41 30.67
C GLY A 168 -5.61 -4.19 30.45
N LEU A 169 -6.03 -2.92 30.59
CA LEU A 169 -7.41 -2.48 30.36
C LEU A 169 -7.49 -1.54 29.15
N ILE A 170 -8.36 -1.89 28.20
CA ILE A 170 -8.72 -1.06 27.06
C ILE A 170 -10.10 -0.43 27.32
N ILE A 171 -10.24 0.86 27.05
CA ILE A 171 -11.52 1.57 27.08
C ILE A 171 -11.81 2.13 25.69
N PHE A 172 -13.00 1.85 25.18
CA PHE A 172 -13.56 2.55 24.02
C PHE A 172 -14.61 3.55 24.49
N LEU A 173 -14.47 4.80 24.06
CA LEU A 173 -15.51 5.81 24.17
C LEU A 173 -16.25 5.85 22.85
N VAL A 174 -17.55 5.60 22.87
CA VAL A 174 -18.37 5.51 21.66
C VAL A 174 -19.62 6.38 21.82
N PRO A 175 -20.29 6.76 20.72
CA PRO A 175 -21.57 7.48 20.80
C PRO A 175 -22.63 6.66 21.54
N SER A 176 -23.79 7.25 21.81
CA SER A 176 -24.94 6.55 22.39
C SER A 176 -25.19 5.21 21.69
N TRP A 177 -25.34 4.13 22.47
CA TRP A 177 -25.28 2.76 21.94
C TRP A 177 -26.32 2.53 20.84
N ASP A 178 -27.54 2.98 21.05
CA ASP A 178 -28.66 2.77 20.12
C ASP A 178 -28.56 3.69 18.89
N LYS A 179 -28.00 4.90 19.03
CA LYS A 179 -27.80 5.84 17.91
C LYS A 179 -26.52 5.56 17.11
N TRP A 180 -25.58 4.80 17.68
CA TRP A 180 -24.27 4.58 17.08
C TRP A 180 -24.34 4.00 15.67
N ASP A 181 -25.33 3.15 15.38
CA ASP A 181 -25.50 2.49 14.08
C ASP A 181 -25.50 3.50 12.91
N LYS A 182 -26.22 4.61 13.09
CA LYS A 182 -26.37 5.69 12.09
C LYS A 182 -25.42 6.87 12.34
N TRP A 183 -24.52 6.77 13.31
CA TRP A 183 -23.63 7.88 13.65
C TRP A 183 -22.69 8.19 12.49
N MET A 184 -22.52 9.47 12.20
CA MET A 184 -21.70 9.97 11.10
C MET A 184 -20.27 10.25 11.58
N THR A 185 -19.39 9.27 11.42
CA THR A 185 -17.96 9.37 11.72
C THR A 185 -17.18 10.09 10.63
N LEU A 186 -15.98 10.59 10.94
CA LEU A 186 -15.04 11.10 9.93
C LEU A 186 -14.77 10.09 8.81
N PHE A 187 -14.51 8.83 9.16
CA PHE A 187 -14.31 7.75 8.19
C PHE A 187 -15.49 7.64 7.21
N LYS A 188 -16.73 7.62 7.71
CA LYS A 188 -17.94 7.54 6.88
C LYS A 188 -18.11 8.75 5.96
N ARG A 189 -17.80 9.97 6.44
CA ARG A 189 -17.84 11.19 5.60
C ARG A 189 -16.89 11.08 4.41
N ASN A 190 -15.75 10.42 4.58
CA ASN A 190 -14.77 10.21 3.51
C ASN A 190 -15.18 9.11 2.50
N LEU A 191 -16.26 8.35 2.75
CA LEU A 191 -16.80 7.34 1.82
C LEU A 191 -17.84 7.90 0.85
N VAL A 192 -18.28 9.14 1.09
CA VAL A 192 -19.27 9.85 0.28
C VAL A 192 -18.59 10.40 -0.97
N VAL A 193 -19.26 10.27 -2.11
CA VAL A 193 -18.78 10.75 -3.42
C VAL A 193 -19.91 11.44 -4.17
N PRO A 194 -19.62 12.26 -5.19
CA PRO A 194 -20.66 12.83 -6.04
C PRO A 194 -21.63 11.75 -6.56
N GLY A 195 -22.95 12.03 -6.47
CA GLY A 195 -24.01 11.09 -6.78
C GLY A 195 -24.40 10.13 -5.64
N PHE A 196 -23.60 10.03 -4.58
CA PHE A 196 -23.86 9.17 -3.43
C PHE A 196 -23.61 9.92 -2.10
N PRO A 197 -24.50 10.85 -1.71
CA PRO A 197 -24.29 11.77 -0.59
C PRO A 197 -24.32 11.11 0.80
N GLU A 198 -24.86 9.90 0.91
CA GLU A 198 -25.04 9.21 2.18
C GLU A 198 -24.33 7.85 2.20
N PRO A 199 -23.52 7.56 3.25
CA PRO A 199 -22.91 6.26 3.44
C PRO A 199 -23.92 5.24 3.96
N ARG A 200 -23.64 3.95 3.74
CA ARG A 200 -24.39 2.88 4.41
C ARG A 200 -24.02 2.83 5.89
N HIS A 201 -24.82 2.10 6.66
CA HIS A 201 -24.72 2.02 8.12
C HIS A 201 -24.61 0.57 8.58
N ILE A 202 -23.62 -0.14 8.04
CA ILE A 202 -23.49 -1.60 8.15
C ILE A 202 -22.32 -1.96 9.06
N PHE A 203 -21.15 -1.33 8.88
CA PHE A 203 -19.94 -1.71 9.61
C PHE A 203 -20.08 -1.56 11.12
N ILE A 204 -20.69 -0.48 11.60
CA ILE A 204 -20.89 -0.26 13.04
C ILE A 204 -21.81 -1.34 13.64
N LYS A 205 -22.87 -1.75 12.94
CA LYS A 205 -23.76 -2.84 13.38
C LYS A 205 -22.97 -4.15 13.53
N TRP A 206 -22.15 -4.47 12.52
CA TRP A 206 -21.22 -5.61 12.55
C TRP A 206 -20.27 -5.52 13.75
N PHE A 207 -19.62 -4.38 13.95
CA PHE A 207 -18.67 -4.15 15.03
C PHE A 207 -19.32 -4.31 16.42
N LYS A 208 -20.53 -3.77 16.61
CA LYS A 208 -21.35 -3.96 17.82
C LYS A 208 -21.71 -5.42 18.04
N ARG A 209 -22.13 -6.15 17.00
CA ARG A 209 -22.42 -7.59 17.11
C ARG A 209 -21.20 -8.37 17.59
N LYS A 210 -20.02 -8.07 17.03
CA LYS A 210 -18.76 -8.70 17.43
C LYS A 210 -18.37 -8.35 18.86
N LEU A 211 -18.54 -7.10 19.29
CA LEU A 211 -18.37 -6.71 20.71
C LEU A 211 -19.31 -7.49 21.64
N MET A 212 -20.53 -7.81 21.19
CA MET A 212 -21.52 -8.57 21.96
C MET A 212 -21.23 -10.07 22.01
N GLN A 213 -20.63 -10.66 20.97
CA GLN A 213 -20.34 -12.10 20.89
C GLN A 213 -19.12 -12.55 21.72
N HIS A 214 -18.09 -11.70 21.86
CA HIS A 214 -16.79 -12.12 22.42
C HIS A 214 -16.63 -11.93 23.93
N GLN A 215 -15.84 -12.78 24.58
CA GLN A 215 -15.56 -12.70 26.03
C GLN A 215 -14.56 -11.57 26.37
N GLY A 216 -14.42 -11.25 27.66
CA GLY A 216 -13.48 -10.23 28.16
C GLY A 216 -13.94 -8.78 27.94
N ILE A 217 -15.15 -8.58 27.40
CA ILE A 217 -15.72 -7.30 27.01
C ILE A 217 -16.89 -6.91 27.94
N PHE A 218 -16.88 -5.67 28.41
CA PHE A 218 -17.93 -5.05 29.23
C PHE A 218 -18.46 -3.83 28.48
N ILE A 219 -19.77 -3.58 28.53
CA ILE A 219 -20.39 -2.46 27.81
C ILE A 219 -21.34 -1.74 28.75
N TYR A 220 -21.18 -0.43 28.87
CA TYR A 220 -21.99 0.43 29.71
C TYR A 220 -22.55 1.62 28.92
N ASP A 221 -23.85 1.82 29.07
CA ASP A 221 -24.57 2.96 28.54
C ASP A 221 -24.64 4.07 29.58
N ALA A 222 -23.98 5.18 29.29
CA ALA A 222 -23.93 6.36 30.13
C ALA A 222 -25.25 7.14 30.12
N ASP A 223 -25.92 7.19 28.97
CA ASP A 223 -27.17 7.93 28.78
C ASP A 223 -28.30 7.24 29.55
N GLU A 224 -28.46 5.93 29.31
CA GLU A 224 -29.46 5.08 29.99
C GLU A 224 -29.00 4.60 31.39
N ARG A 225 -27.78 4.95 31.78
CA ARG A 225 -27.14 4.59 33.07
C ARG A 225 -27.25 3.10 33.41
N ARG A 226 -27.03 2.22 32.43
CA ARG A 226 -27.19 0.76 32.58
C ARG A 226 -26.03 -0.01 31.95
N ALA A 227 -25.76 -1.19 32.48
CA ALA A 227 -24.84 -2.12 31.82
C ALA A 227 -25.57 -2.84 30.69
N ILE A 228 -25.04 -2.77 29.47
CA ILE A 228 -25.54 -3.51 28.30
C ILE A 228 -24.96 -4.92 28.31
N LYS A 229 -23.67 -5.04 28.61
CA LYS A 229 -22.98 -6.34 28.64
C LYS A 229 -22.07 -6.45 29.86
N ILE A 230 -22.19 -7.59 30.53
CA ILE A 230 -21.33 -8.02 31.62
C ILE A 230 -20.88 -9.43 31.27
N ASP A 231 -19.60 -9.61 30.97
CA ASP A 231 -19.08 -10.95 30.71
C ASP A 231 -18.83 -11.71 32.02
N GLU A 232 -19.78 -12.59 32.37
CA GLU A 232 -19.69 -13.38 33.61
C GLU A 232 -18.64 -14.50 33.51
N ALA A 233 -18.31 -14.96 32.30
CA ALA A 233 -17.32 -16.01 32.09
C ALA A 233 -15.91 -15.56 32.48
N SER A 234 -15.56 -14.29 32.20
CA SER A 234 -14.26 -13.72 32.55
C SER A 234 -14.07 -13.38 34.03
N LEU A 235 -15.07 -13.57 34.89
CA LEU A 235 -14.99 -13.24 36.32
C LEU A 235 -14.20 -14.28 37.12
N LYS A 236 -14.05 -15.50 36.61
CA LYS A 236 -13.36 -16.59 37.31
C LYS A 236 -11.86 -16.52 36.99
N PRO A 237 -10.98 -16.37 37.99
CA PRO A 237 -9.54 -16.44 37.75
C PRO A 237 -9.13 -17.85 37.31
N PRO A 238 -8.05 -17.98 36.52
CA PRO A 238 -7.49 -19.30 36.19
C PRO A 238 -7.01 -20.01 37.47
N SER A 239 -6.99 -21.34 37.44
CA SER A 239 -6.53 -22.18 38.56
C SER A 239 -5.05 -21.98 38.88
N GLU A 240 -4.24 -21.66 37.87
CA GLU A 240 -2.82 -21.34 38.00
C GLU A 240 -2.52 -19.95 37.43
N GLN A 241 -1.54 -19.26 38.03
CA GLN A 241 -1.02 -18.02 37.46
C GLN A 241 -0.22 -18.33 36.20
N TYR A 242 -0.45 -17.57 35.14
CA TYR A 242 0.32 -17.70 33.91
C TYR A 242 1.80 -17.40 34.18
N GLU A 243 2.65 -18.38 33.89
CA GLU A 243 4.09 -18.30 33.99
C GLU A 243 4.71 -18.67 32.63
N ARG A 244 5.52 -17.77 32.07
CA ARG A 244 6.28 -18.05 30.84
C ARG A 244 7.51 -18.89 31.18
N ARG A 245 7.55 -20.12 30.68
CA ARG A 245 8.70 -21.03 30.84
C ARG A 245 9.53 -21.07 29.56
N ILE A 246 10.68 -20.40 29.59
CA ILE A 246 11.65 -20.40 28.48
C ILE A 246 12.73 -21.45 28.73
N ARG A 247 13.05 -22.23 27.71
CA ARG A 247 14.09 -23.27 27.72
C ARG A 247 15.18 -22.89 26.72
N PHE A 248 16.41 -22.72 27.22
CA PHE A 248 17.56 -22.43 26.38
C PHE A 248 18.19 -23.70 25.80
N PRO A 249 18.76 -23.66 24.58
CA PRO A 249 19.42 -24.81 24.00
C PRO A 249 20.75 -25.11 24.73
N LYS A 250 21.04 -26.39 25.04
CA LYS A 250 22.23 -26.79 25.82
C LYS A 250 23.56 -26.86 25.05
N LYS A 251 23.53 -26.76 23.71
CA LYS A 251 24.71 -26.85 22.82
C LYS A 251 24.66 -25.75 21.76
N THR A 252 25.06 -24.54 22.15
CA THR A 252 25.04 -23.34 21.31
C THR A 252 26.46 -22.85 21.02
N ARG A 253 26.67 -22.25 19.85
CA ARG A 253 27.88 -21.48 19.51
C ARG A 253 27.79 -20.07 20.09
N LEU A 254 26.57 -19.53 20.25
CA LEU A 254 26.34 -18.24 20.90
C LEU A 254 26.35 -18.35 22.43
N PRO A 255 26.79 -17.29 23.14
CA PRO A 255 26.63 -17.17 24.58
C PRO A 255 25.16 -17.27 25.01
N GLU A 256 24.90 -17.82 26.20
CA GLU A 256 23.55 -17.94 26.76
C GLU A 256 22.88 -16.56 26.93
N ASP A 257 23.66 -15.51 27.22
CA ASP A 257 23.18 -14.14 27.43
C ASP A 257 22.42 -13.58 26.22
N ILE A 258 22.80 -13.99 25.00
CA ILE A 258 22.06 -13.62 23.79
C ILE A 258 20.66 -14.23 23.76
N TYR A 259 20.51 -15.47 24.23
CA TYR A 259 19.21 -16.12 24.33
C TYR A 259 18.35 -15.52 25.45
N ARG A 260 18.96 -14.98 26.51
CA ARG A 260 18.23 -14.29 27.60
C ARG A 260 17.52 -13.00 27.16
N LEU A 261 17.90 -12.42 26.01
CA LEU A 261 17.21 -11.26 25.43
C LEU A 261 15.83 -11.61 24.85
N ALA A 262 15.53 -12.90 24.63
CA ALA A 262 14.24 -13.35 24.12
C ALA A 262 13.16 -13.40 25.22
N LEU A 263 11.93 -12.98 24.87
CA LEU A 263 10.77 -12.96 25.77
C LEU A 263 9.85 -14.18 25.64
N THR A 264 10.00 -14.94 24.54
CA THR A 264 9.17 -16.11 24.24
C THR A 264 10.03 -17.28 23.77
N GLN A 265 9.50 -18.49 23.87
CA GLN A 265 10.20 -19.67 23.38
C GLN A 265 10.40 -19.61 21.86
N ASP A 266 9.44 -19.04 21.13
CA ASP A 266 9.53 -18.86 19.68
C ASP A 266 10.72 -17.95 19.31
N GLN A 267 10.96 -16.87 20.04
CA GLN A 267 12.12 -16.02 19.81
C GLN A 267 13.44 -16.76 20.06
N VAL A 268 13.53 -17.56 21.13
CA VAL A 268 14.70 -18.42 21.40
C VAL A 268 14.95 -19.40 20.23
N ASN A 269 13.88 -20.03 19.75
CA ASN A 269 13.96 -20.96 18.63
C ASN A 269 14.43 -20.27 17.35
N VAL A 270 13.93 -19.07 17.06
CA VAL A 270 14.37 -18.25 15.92
C VAL A 270 15.86 -17.90 16.02
N ILE A 271 16.32 -17.40 17.18
CA ILE A 271 17.74 -17.07 17.40
C ILE A 271 18.62 -18.31 17.15
N HIS A 272 18.20 -19.47 17.66
CA HIS A 272 18.91 -20.74 17.47
C HIS A 272 18.94 -21.20 16.01
N LEU A 273 17.84 -21.02 15.27
CA LEU A 273 17.77 -21.33 13.84
C LEU A 273 18.68 -20.39 13.03
N VAL A 274 18.69 -19.10 13.35
CA VAL A 274 19.59 -18.11 12.73
C VAL A 274 21.05 -18.50 12.98
N GLU A 275 21.41 -18.89 14.21
CA GLU A 275 22.73 -19.39 14.57
C GLU A 275 23.13 -20.62 13.73
N LYS A 276 22.29 -21.67 13.74
CA LYS A 276 22.60 -22.92 13.06
C LYS A 276 22.65 -22.79 11.54
N HIS A 277 21.77 -21.97 10.97
CA HIS A 277 21.62 -21.91 9.52
C HIS A 277 22.62 -20.96 8.87
N LEU A 278 22.84 -19.77 9.42
CA LEU A 278 23.49 -18.66 8.69
C LEU A 278 24.99 -18.48 8.96
N VAL A 279 25.53 -19.05 10.05
CA VAL A 279 26.96 -18.91 10.39
C VAL A 279 27.86 -19.46 9.29
N ASP A 280 27.55 -20.66 8.81
CA ASP A 280 28.38 -21.36 7.83
C ASP A 280 28.10 -20.88 6.39
N LYS A 281 29.14 -20.79 5.55
CA LYS A 281 28.98 -20.29 4.17
C LYS A 281 28.47 -21.43 3.28
N PRO A 282 27.42 -21.22 2.47
CA PRO A 282 27.00 -22.24 1.52
C PRO A 282 28.11 -22.53 0.51
N LYS A 283 28.30 -23.81 0.18
CA LYS A 283 29.28 -24.27 -0.82
C LYS A 283 28.74 -24.12 -2.24
N GLY A 284 29.60 -23.71 -3.19
CA GLY A 284 29.25 -23.62 -4.61
C GLY A 284 28.12 -22.62 -4.90
N ARG A 285 27.10 -23.09 -5.64
CA ARG A 285 25.89 -22.35 -6.02
C ARG A 285 24.76 -22.43 -4.99
N ARG A 286 24.94 -23.18 -3.89
CA ARG A 286 23.89 -23.33 -2.87
C ARG A 286 23.58 -21.98 -2.20
N LYS A 287 22.34 -21.85 -1.75
CA LYS A 287 21.81 -20.73 -0.98
C LYS A 287 21.25 -21.26 0.33
N LYS A 288 21.36 -20.48 1.39
CA LYS A 288 20.71 -20.75 2.67
C LYS A 288 19.65 -19.70 2.91
N VAL A 289 18.41 -20.15 3.07
CA VAL A 289 17.26 -19.27 3.27
C VAL A 289 16.53 -19.72 4.53
N LEU A 290 16.33 -18.78 5.45
CA LEU A 290 15.46 -18.93 6.61
C LEU A 290 14.21 -18.08 6.38
N VAL A 291 13.04 -18.68 6.52
CA VAL A 291 11.76 -17.98 6.44
C VAL A 291 11.09 -18.06 7.80
N ILE A 292 10.78 -16.91 8.37
CA ILE A 292 10.09 -16.77 9.64
C ILE A 292 8.75 -16.13 9.37
N THR A 293 7.70 -16.88 9.66
CA THR A 293 6.32 -16.44 9.52
C THR A 293 5.73 -16.24 10.91
N ALA A 294 4.93 -15.20 11.10
CA ALA A 294 4.26 -14.97 12.37
C ALA A 294 3.12 -14.01 12.17
N ASP A 295 2.14 -14.00 13.05
CA ASP A 295 1.23 -12.87 13.14
C ASP A 295 1.94 -11.64 13.78
N ARG A 296 1.30 -10.48 13.72
CA ARG A 296 1.88 -9.23 14.25
C ARG A 296 2.05 -9.25 15.77
N GLY A 297 3.16 -8.73 16.30
CA GLY A 297 3.36 -8.66 17.76
C GLY A 297 3.88 -9.95 18.41
N ARG A 298 4.38 -10.88 17.60
CA ARG A 298 5.07 -12.11 18.05
C ARG A 298 6.60 -11.92 18.18
N GLY A 299 7.10 -10.72 17.87
CA GLY A 299 8.50 -10.35 18.10
C GLY A 299 9.48 -10.90 17.04
N LYS A 300 8.99 -11.14 15.83
CA LYS A 300 9.73 -11.63 14.66
C LYS A 300 10.98 -10.80 14.35
N SER A 301 10.81 -9.51 14.07
CA SER A 301 11.87 -8.55 13.74
C SER A 301 12.94 -8.48 14.84
N CYS A 302 12.50 -8.47 16.11
CA CYS A 302 13.38 -8.47 17.28
C CYS A 302 14.28 -9.72 17.32
N ALA A 303 13.70 -10.91 17.15
CA ALA A 303 14.45 -12.17 17.19
C ALA A 303 15.46 -12.28 16.04
N VAL A 304 15.10 -11.81 14.84
CA VAL A 304 16.04 -11.75 13.71
C VAL A 304 17.18 -10.77 14.01
N GLY A 305 16.90 -9.60 14.57
CA GLY A 305 17.92 -8.62 14.96
C GLY A 305 18.95 -9.16 15.95
N ILE A 306 18.47 -9.81 17.02
CA ILE A 306 19.32 -10.48 18.01
C ILE A 306 20.17 -11.56 17.34
N GLY A 307 19.53 -12.44 16.57
CA GLY A 307 20.20 -13.57 15.91
C GLY A 307 21.29 -13.12 14.93
N LEU A 308 21.05 -12.09 14.13
CA LEU A 308 22.01 -11.61 13.12
C LEU A 308 23.25 -10.96 13.75
N VAL A 309 23.09 -10.21 14.85
CA VAL A 309 24.23 -9.70 15.61
C VAL A 309 25.05 -10.85 16.22
N GLY A 310 24.38 -11.88 16.73
CA GLY A 310 25.04 -13.10 17.18
C GLY A 310 25.83 -13.79 16.05
N VAL A 311 25.24 -13.94 14.87
CA VAL A 311 25.92 -14.52 13.70
C VAL A 311 27.12 -13.68 13.29
N ALA A 312 27.01 -12.34 13.28
CA ALA A 312 28.13 -11.45 12.99
C ALA A 312 29.28 -11.63 13.99
N TYR A 313 28.96 -11.74 15.28
CA TYR A 313 29.92 -12.03 16.36
C TYR A 313 30.67 -13.36 16.16
N LEU A 314 29.99 -14.40 15.68
CA LEU A 314 30.63 -15.69 15.39
C LEU A 314 31.48 -15.64 14.13
N ILE A 315 30.99 -15.00 13.07
CA ILE A 315 31.71 -14.91 11.79
C ILE A 315 33.00 -14.09 11.94
N ARG A 316 33.00 -12.99 12.71
CA ARG A 316 34.20 -12.16 12.89
C ARG A 316 35.35 -12.90 13.58
N LYS A 317 35.05 -13.91 14.41
CA LYS A 317 36.08 -14.73 15.09
C LYS A 317 36.76 -15.75 14.17
N GLN A 318 36.27 -15.94 12.94
CA GLN A 318 36.85 -16.87 11.98
C GLN A 318 38.10 -16.24 11.32
N LYS A 319 39.22 -16.98 11.30
CA LYS A 319 40.50 -16.51 10.76
C LYS A 319 40.36 -15.98 9.32
N GLY A 320 40.95 -14.82 9.05
CA GLY A 320 41.08 -14.24 7.70
C GLY A 320 39.84 -13.55 7.14
N LYS A 321 38.80 -13.30 7.95
CA LYS A 321 37.58 -12.61 7.50
C LYS A 321 37.65 -11.10 7.68
N ARG A 322 37.12 -10.40 6.67
CA ARG A 322 36.85 -8.96 6.69
C ARG A 322 35.60 -8.66 7.52
N ARG A 323 35.34 -7.38 7.76
CA ARG A 323 34.12 -6.84 8.38
C ARG A 323 32.87 -7.47 7.76
N VAL A 324 31.97 -7.98 8.59
CA VAL A 324 30.71 -8.62 8.15
C VAL A 324 29.71 -7.54 7.78
N ARG A 325 29.25 -7.52 6.53
CA ARG A 325 28.24 -6.55 6.07
C ARG A 325 26.87 -7.21 5.97
N ILE A 326 25.91 -6.74 6.76
CA ILE A 326 24.52 -7.19 6.76
C ILE A 326 23.65 -6.09 6.16
N ILE A 327 22.82 -6.44 5.18
CA ILE A 327 21.81 -5.53 4.65
C ILE A 327 20.46 -5.94 5.20
N VAL A 328 19.70 -4.96 5.71
CA VAL A 328 18.31 -5.14 6.11
C VAL A 328 17.41 -4.32 5.19
N THR A 329 16.22 -4.83 4.90
CA THR A 329 15.24 -4.11 4.09
C THR A 329 13.83 -4.45 4.56
N ALA A 330 12.92 -3.51 4.36
CA ALA A 330 11.51 -3.58 4.72
C ALA A 330 10.73 -2.54 3.88
N PRO A 331 9.39 -2.63 3.78
CA PRO A 331 8.58 -1.69 3.00
C PRO A 331 8.79 -0.21 3.38
N SER A 332 9.07 0.06 4.66
CA SER A 332 9.48 1.38 5.13
C SER A 332 10.53 1.27 6.25
N LEU A 333 11.28 2.36 6.48
CA LEU A 333 12.27 2.44 7.56
C LEU A 333 11.64 2.27 8.96
N SER A 334 10.38 2.66 9.12
CA SER A 334 9.67 2.52 10.41
C SER A 334 9.49 1.05 10.83
N ASN A 335 9.29 0.14 9.87
CA ASN A 335 9.04 -1.27 10.13
C ASN A 335 10.24 -1.98 10.79
N ILE A 336 11.47 -1.53 10.52
CA ILE A 336 12.69 -2.18 10.99
C ILE A 336 13.23 -1.59 12.30
N GLN A 337 12.55 -0.60 12.91
CA GLN A 337 13.07 0.07 14.11
C GLN A 337 13.17 -0.87 15.32
N SER A 338 12.18 -1.74 15.55
CA SER A 338 12.26 -2.74 16.61
C SER A 338 13.39 -3.76 16.40
N PHE A 339 13.70 -4.06 15.14
CA PHE A 339 14.87 -4.88 14.81
C PHE A 339 16.16 -4.19 15.25
N PHE A 340 16.34 -2.90 14.90
CA PHE A 340 17.58 -2.17 15.25
C PHE A 340 17.73 -1.97 16.75
N GLN A 341 16.65 -1.65 17.46
CA GLN A 341 16.67 -1.50 18.92
C GLN A 341 17.21 -2.77 19.62
N LEU A 342 16.75 -3.95 19.20
CA LEU A 342 17.20 -5.21 19.78
C LEU A 342 18.58 -5.63 19.25
N ALA A 343 18.94 -5.27 18.02
CA ALA A 343 20.28 -5.47 17.49
C ALA A 343 21.32 -4.64 18.27
N VAL A 344 21.00 -3.39 18.64
CA VAL A 344 21.86 -2.56 19.50
C VAL A 344 22.07 -3.24 20.85
N LYS A 345 20.99 -3.65 21.53
CA LYS A 345 21.07 -4.35 22.83
C LYS A 345 21.90 -5.63 22.75
N ALA A 346 21.72 -6.44 21.70
CA ALA A 346 22.52 -7.64 21.49
C ALA A 346 24.01 -7.32 21.26
N ALA A 347 24.32 -6.21 20.59
CA ALA A 347 25.68 -5.76 20.36
C ALA A 347 26.33 -5.23 21.66
N GLU A 348 25.57 -4.54 22.52
CA GLU A 348 26.01 -4.11 23.85
C GLU A 348 26.32 -5.31 24.74
N GLU A 349 25.42 -6.30 24.79
CA GLU A 349 25.60 -7.54 25.57
C GLU A 349 26.86 -8.30 25.15
N LEU A 350 27.13 -8.36 23.83
CA LEU A 350 28.34 -8.95 23.27
C LEU A 350 29.57 -8.04 23.31
N ARG A 351 29.46 -6.84 23.89
CA ARG A 351 30.53 -5.83 24.04
C ARG A 351 31.16 -5.41 22.71
N LEU A 352 30.34 -5.25 21.67
CA LEU A 352 30.77 -4.92 20.30
C LEU A 352 30.90 -3.42 20.00
N LYS A 353 30.80 -2.55 21.03
CA LYS A 353 30.88 -1.08 20.91
C LYS A 353 29.98 -0.53 19.79
N PRO A 354 28.65 -0.71 19.88
CA PRO A 354 27.74 -0.28 18.82
C PRO A 354 27.73 1.24 18.65
N ARG A 355 27.65 1.69 17.40
CA ARG A 355 27.41 3.07 16.98
C ARG A 355 26.26 3.09 15.99
N VAL A 356 25.29 3.98 16.18
CA VAL A 356 24.11 4.08 15.32
C VAL A 356 24.17 5.33 14.47
N VAL A 357 23.72 5.24 13.22
CA VAL A 357 23.45 6.39 12.35
C VAL A 357 21.93 6.53 12.29
N LYS A 358 21.43 7.75 12.49
CA LYS A 358 19.99 8.03 12.50
C LYS A 358 19.62 9.03 11.41
N ARG A 359 18.41 8.89 10.87
CA ARG A 359 17.76 9.87 10.00
C ARG A 359 16.37 10.13 10.56
N SER A 360 16.06 11.40 10.85
CA SER A 360 14.77 11.82 11.44
C SER A 360 14.42 11.02 12.71
N GLY A 361 15.40 10.81 13.59
CA GLY A 361 15.23 10.06 14.85
C GLY A 361 15.19 8.52 14.73
N MET A 362 15.04 7.98 13.52
CA MET A 362 15.02 6.54 13.24
C MET A 362 16.43 6.01 12.95
N ILE A 363 16.75 4.81 13.44
CA ILE A 363 18.04 4.14 13.18
C ILE A 363 18.05 3.65 11.73
N LEU A 364 19.05 4.10 10.96
CA LEU A 364 19.30 3.71 9.58
C LEU A 364 20.42 2.66 9.48
N GLU A 365 21.48 2.86 10.29
CA GLU A 365 22.64 1.96 10.30
C GLU A 365 23.10 1.67 11.73
N LEU A 366 23.66 0.47 11.92
CA LEU A 366 24.32 0.02 13.13
C LEU A 366 25.71 -0.49 12.78
N HIS A 367 26.74 0.14 13.31
CA HIS A 367 28.12 -0.30 13.21
C HIS A 367 28.59 -0.88 14.54
N GLY A 368 29.36 -1.94 14.51
CA GLY A 368 30.09 -2.42 15.67
C GLY A 368 31.41 -3.04 15.26
N GLU A 369 32.16 -3.54 16.24
CA GLU A 369 33.49 -4.08 16.03
C GLU A 369 33.46 -5.33 15.12
N GLY A 370 33.84 -5.14 13.86
CA GLY A 370 33.89 -6.19 12.85
C GLY A 370 32.57 -6.43 12.10
N PHE A 371 31.56 -5.56 12.23
CA PHE A 371 30.32 -5.67 11.44
C PHE A 371 29.65 -4.32 11.10
N SER A 372 28.73 -4.34 10.14
CA SER A 372 27.73 -3.30 9.90
C SER A 372 26.37 -3.93 9.58
N ILE A 373 25.30 -3.26 10.00
CA ILE A 373 23.93 -3.53 9.58
C ILE A 373 23.37 -2.24 8.99
N GLU A 374 22.96 -2.28 7.73
CA GLU A 374 22.57 -1.10 6.95
C GLU A 374 21.18 -1.31 6.36
N TYR A 375 20.26 -0.36 6.58
CA TYR A 375 18.97 -0.37 5.90
C TYR A 375 19.08 0.17 4.48
N TRP A 376 18.46 -0.53 3.54
CA TRP A 376 18.30 -0.08 2.15
C TRP A 376 16.87 -0.32 1.68
N GLU A 377 16.33 0.59 0.88
CA GLU A 377 15.02 0.37 0.25
C GLU A 377 15.04 -0.89 -0.64
N PRO A 378 13.94 -1.65 -0.71
CA PRO A 378 13.92 -2.96 -1.37
C PRO A 378 14.48 -2.95 -2.80
N ILE A 379 14.22 -1.88 -3.57
CA ILE A 379 14.61 -1.73 -4.97
C ILE A 379 16.14 -1.73 -5.19
N HIS A 380 16.91 -1.30 -4.18
CA HIS A 380 18.37 -1.21 -4.27
C HIS A 380 19.08 -2.51 -3.87
N VAL A 381 18.46 -3.31 -3.00
CA VAL A 381 19.07 -4.51 -2.39
C VAL A 381 19.62 -5.52 -3.39
N PRO A 382 18.98 -5.82 -4.54
CA PRO A 382 19.53 -6.79 -5.51
C PRO A 382 20.90 -6.38 -6.09
N LYS A 383 21.22 -5.08 -6.14
CA LYS A 383 22.46 -4.55 -6.74
C LYS A 383 23.63 -4.49 -5.74
N LEU A 384 23.36 -4.58 -4.45
CA LEU A 384 24.35 -4.40 -3.39
C LEU A 384 25.09 -5.71 -3.08
N LYS A 385 26.34 -5.63 -2.59
CA LYS A 385 27.09 -6.79 -2.09
C LYS A 385 26.97 -6.90 -0.58
N ALA A 386 26.44 -8.01 -0.06
CA ALA A 386 26.31 -8.28 1.37
C ALA A 386 26.72 -9.70 1.74
N ASP A 387 27.13 -9.91 2.99
CA ASP A 387 27.39 -11.24 3.54
C ASP A 387 26.10 -11.96 3.92
N ILE A 388 25.11 -11.20 4.42
CA ILE A 388 23.77 -11.66 4.82
C ILE A 388 22.77 -10.57 4.44
N VAL A 389 21.60 -10.97 3.93
CA VAL A 389 20.47 -10.08 3.71
C VAL A 389 19.29 -10.53 4.55
N ALA A 390 18.66 -9.60 5.27
CA ALA A 390 17.41 -9.84 5.95
C ALA A 390 16.31 -8.94 5.40
N VAL A 391 15.19 -9.55 5.08
CA VAL A 391 14.01 -8.90 4.51
C VAL A 391 12.92 -9.02 5.54
N ASP A 392 12.58 -7.93 6.21
CA ASP A 392 11.49 -7.89 7.19
C ASP A 392 10.21 -7.34 6.55
N GLU A 393 9.06 -7.76 7.08
CA GLU A 393 7.74 -7.61 6.44
C GLU A 393 7.80 -7.94 4.94
N ALA A 394 8.46 -9.06 4.59
CA ALA A 394 8.70 -9.47 3.20
C ALA A 394 7.41 -9.60 2.38
N SER A 395 6.29 -9.89 3.06
CA SER A 395 4.92 -9.83 2.55
C SER A 395 4.59 -8.51 1.84
N GLY A 396 5.02 -7.40 2.43
CA GLY A 396 4.83 -6.05 1.88
C GLY A 396 5.87 -5.65 0.84
N ILE A 397 6.70 -6.58 0.32
CA ILE A 397 7.66 -6.37 -0.77
C ILE A 397 7.28 -7.21 -2.00
N HIS A 398 7.35 -6.60 -3.19
CA HIS A 398 6.78 -7.16 -4.40
C HIS A 398 7.47 -8.47 -4.79
N VAL A 399 6.68 -9.46 -5.24
CA VAL A 399 7.19 -10.83 -5.45
C VAL A 399 8.35 -10.91 -6.45
N PRO A 400 8.29 -10.27 -7.64
CA PRO A 400 9.45 -10.13 -8.52
C PRO A 400 10.69 -9.56 -7.83
N LEU A 401 10.53 -8.55 -6.97
CA LEU A 401 11.64 -7.95 -6.24
C LEU A 401 12.20 -8.90 -5.17
N LEU A 402 11.34 -9.62 -4.45
CA LEU A 402 11.76 -10.70 -3.56
C LEU A 402 12.55 -11.78 -4.32
N HIS A 403 12.12 -12.16 -5.52
CA HIS A 403 12.88 -13.08 -6.37
C HIS A 403 14.23 -12.50 -6.81
N ALA A 404 14.31 -11.21 -7.13
CA ALA A 404 15.56 -10.54 -7.46
C ALA A 404 16.53 -10.56 -6.27
N ILE A 405 16.05 -10.23 -5.07
CA ILE A 405 16.84 -10.29 -3.82
C ILE A 405 17.31 -11.72 -3.56
N TRP A 406 16.40 -12.70 -3.63
CA TRP A 406 16.73 -14.11 -3.45
C TRP A 406 17.78 -14.61 -4.45
N ARG A 407 17.71 -14.18 -5.71
CA ARG A 407 18.68 -14.56 -6.76
C ARG A 407 20.05 -13.91 -6.55
N ALA A 408 20.11 -12.64 -6.14
CA ALA A 408 21.35 -11.89 -5.96
C ALA A 408 22.20 -12.39 -4.78
N HIS A 409 21.58 -12.87 -3.69
CA HIS A 409 22.27 -13.15 -2.43
C HIS A 409 22.34 -14.66 -2.10
N LYS A 410 23.22 -15.04 -1.16
CA LYS A 410 23.45 -16.47 -0.78
C LYS A 410 22.99 -16.86 0.61
N ARG A 411 22.87 -15.90 1.54
CA ARG A 411 22.41 -16.12 2.92
C ARG A 411 21.30 -15.12 3.20
N LEU A 412 20.08 -15.62 3.34
CA LEU A 412 18.90 -14.78 3.44
C LEU A 412 18.04 -15.16 4.64
N VAL A 413 17.46 -14.14 5.26
CA VAL A 413 16.33 -14.27 6.19
C VAL A 413 15.16 -13.51 5.60
N PHE A 414 14.01 -14.16 5.50
CA PHE A 414 12.75 -13.50 5.21
C PHE A 414 11.86 -13.59 6.43
N ALA A 415 11.44 -12.45 6.95
CA ALA A 415 10.51 -12.32 8.04
C ALA A 415 9.22 -11.70 7.47
N THR A 416 8.08 -12.35 7.65
CA THR A 416 6.79 -11.92 7.07
C THR A 416 5.65 -12.08 8.06
N THR A 417 4.62 -11.23 7.93
CA THR A 417 3.39 -11.36 8.70
C THR A 417 2.38 -12.25 7.97
N ILE A 418 1.84 -13.28 8.63
CA ILE A 418 0.78 -14.15 8.06
C ILE A 418 -0.57 -13.44 8.18
N HIS A 419 -1.01 -13.17 9.41
CA HIS A 419 -2.25 -12.45 9.71
C HIS A 419 -1.97 -11.15 10.48
N GLY A 420 -2.60 -10.05 10.05
CA GLY A 420 -2.44 -8.74 10.67
C GLY A 420 -3.09 -7.61 9.86
N TYR A 421 -3.23 -6.43 10.47
CA TYR A 421 -3.90 -5.28 9.86
C TYR A 421 -3.14 -4.63 8.68
N GLU A 422 -1.89 -5.02 8.43
CA GLU A 422 -1.13 -4.58 7.24
C GLU A 422 -1.23 -5.61 6.07
N GLY A 423 -2.06 -6.66 6.25
CA GLY A 423 -2.58 -7.64 5.27
C GLY A 423 -1.77 -7.97 4.02
N ALA A 424 -0.48 -8.29 4.17
CA ALA A 424 0.41 -8.52 3.03
C ALA A 424 0.84 -10.00 2.79
N GLY A 425 0.16 -10.99 3.40
CA GLY A 425 0.71 -12.36 3.54
C GLY A 425 0.93 -13.20 2.26
N ARG A 426 0.14 -13.04 1.16
CA ARG A 426 0.09 -14.12 0.14
C ARG A 426 1.07 -14.02 -1.03
N GLY A 427 1.47 -12.83 -1.49
CA GLY A 427 2.49 -12.73 -2.56
C GLY A 427 3.75 -13.51 -2.16
N PHE A 428 4.11 -13.35 -0.89
CA PHE A 428 5.11 -14.13 -0.22
C PHE A 428 4.74 -15.63 -0.13
N SER A 429 3.66 -16.02 0.54
CA SER A 429 3.39 -17.43 0.88
C SER A 429 3.02 -18.33 -0.29
N VAL A 430 2.36 -17.83 -1.35
CA VAL A 430 1.91 -18.67 -2.47
C VAL A 430 2.82 -18.57 -3.69
N ARG A 431 3.23 -17.37 -4.10
CA ARG A 431 4.03 -17.20 -5.33
C ARG A 431 5.53 -17.32 -5.05
N PHE A 432 6.03 -16.57 -4.06
CA PHE A 432 7.45 -16.56 -3.73
C PHE A 432 7.91 -17.89 -3.11
N MET A 433 7.20 -18.39 -2.10
CA MET A 433 7.56 -19.65 -1.43
C MET A 433 7.46 -20.86 -2.35
N SER A 434 6.50 -20.92 -3.28
CA SER A 434 6.40 -22.01 -4.25
C SER A 434 7.64 -22.09 -5.14
N ALA A 435 8.19 -20.95 -5.58
CA ALA A 435 9.40 -20.94 -6.39
C ALA A 435 10.63 -21.35 -5.57
N ILE A 436 10.77 -20.87 -4.33
CA ILE A 436 11.90 -21.23 -3.46
C ILE A 436 11.87 -22.71 -3.12
N LYS A 437 10.71 -23.26 -2.75
CA LYS A 437 10.55 -24.69 -2.43
C LYS A 437 10.92 -25.60 -3.60
N ARG A 438 10.76 -25.13 -4.85
CA ARG A 438 11.09 -25.88 -6.07
C ARG A 438 12.55 -25.77 -6.50
N ASP A 439 13.34 -24.84 -5.97
CA ASP A 439 14.75 -24.68 -6.35
C ASP A 439 15.66 -25.65 -5.57
N PRO A 440 16.30 -26.64 -6.23
CA PRO A 440 17.17 -27.61 -5.56
C PRO A 440 18.46 -26.99 -5.00
N ASN A 441 18.81 -25.75 -5.41
CA ASN A 441 19.99 -25.05 -4.89
C ASN A 441 19.72 -24.28 -3.60
N THR A 442 18.47 -24.23 -3.13
CA THR A 442 18.10 -23.48 -1.93
C THR A 442 17.84 -24.41 -0.74
N GLU A 443 18.68 -24.31 0.28
CA GLU A 443 18.47 -24.94 1.59
C GLU A 443 17.51 -24.06 2.40
N LEU A 444 16.23 -24.44 2.38
CA LEU A 444 15.14 -23.70 2.99
C LEU A 444 14.80 -24.25 4.39
N VAL A 445 14.73 -23.36 5.38
CA VAL A 445 14.15 -23.62 6.70
C VAL A 445 12.98 -22.67 6.90
N ILE A 446 11.82 -23.18 7.32
CA ILE A 446 10.63 -22.39 7.62
C ILE A 446 10.31 -22.57 9.11
N TYR A 447 10.02 -21.48 9.81
CA TYR A 447 9.57 -21.50 11.20
C TYR A 447 8.41 -20.54 11.40
N GLU A 448 7.34 -21.01 12.03
CA GLU A 448 6.18 -20.20 12.36
C GLU A 448 6.16 -19.86 13.85
N MET A 449 6.01 -18.58 14.18
CA MET A 449 5.88 -18.12 15.56
C MET A 449 4.41 -17.91 15.89
N HIS A 450 3.97 -18.46 17.02
CA HIS A 450 2.59 -18.38 17.48
C HIS A 450 2.44 -17.64 18.81
N GLU A 451 3.50 -17.53 19.63
CA GLU A 451 3.42 -16.95 20.97
C GLU A 451 3.50 -15.41 20.94
N PRO A 452 2.45 -14.68 21.38
CA PRO A 452 2.51 -13.22 21.48
C PRO A 452 3.50 -12.76 22.55
N ILE A 453 4.21 -11.65 22.30
CA ILE A 453 5.18 -11.13 23.28
C ILE A 453 4.49 -10.36 24.41
N ARG A 454 3.35 -9.71 24.15
CA ARG A 454 2.70 -8.78 25.09
C ARG A 454 1.69 -9.43 26.02
N TYR A 455 1.01 -10.47 25.58
CA TYR A 455 -0.05 -11.15 26.33
C TYR A 455 0.07 -12.67 26.19
N ALA A 456 -0.72 -13.42 26.95
CA ALA A 456 -0.76 -14.88 26.84
C ALA A 456 -1.53 -15.34 25.60
N LYS A 457 -1.28 -16.59 25.19
CA LYS A 457 -2.09 -17.26 24.15
C LYS A 457 -3.58 -17.26 24.53
N ASN A 458 -4.44 -17.29 23.53
CA ASN A 458 -5.89 -17.30 23.68
C ASN A 458 -6.48 -16.06 24.36
N ASP A 459 -5.80 -14.92 24.29
CA ASP A 459 -6.33 -13.64 24.78
C ASP A 459 -7.68 -13.33 24.12
N PRO A 460 -8.76 -13.09 24.89
CA PRO A 460 -10.10 -12.95 24.34
C PRO A 460 -10.26 -11.66 23.52
N ILE A 461 -9.48 -10.61 23.82
CA ILE A 461 -9.50 -9.36 23.06
C ILE A 461 -8.77 -9.52 21.73
N GLU A 462 -7.73 -10.36 21.65
CA GLU A 462 -7.11 -10.72 20.37
C GLU A 462 -8.08 -11.48 19.47
N LYS A 463 -8.77 -12.49 20.03
CA LYS A 463 -9.79 -13.25 19.29
C LYS A 463 -10.89 -12.35 18.74
N TRP A 464 -11.40 -11.43 19.58
CA TRP A 464 -12.37 -10.43 19.15
C TRP A 464 -11.83 -9.56 18.02
N LEU A 465 -10.59 -9.05 18.15
CA LEU A 465 -10.01 -8.15 17.15
C LEU A 465 -9.83 -8.85 15.80
N PHE A 466 -9.35 -10.11 15.82
CA PHE A 466 -9.17 -10.90 14.60
C PHE A 466 -10.49 -11.19 13.90
N ASP A 467 -11.52 -11.57 14.65
CA ASP A 467 -12.85 -11.84 14.10
C ASP A 467 -13.58 -10.56 13.64
N ALA A 468 -13.53 -9.48 14.42
CA ALA A 468 -14.19 -8.23 14.09
C ALA A 468 -13.62 -7.54 12.84
N LEU A 469 -12.32 -7.71 12.58
CA LEU A 469 -11.62 -7.14 11.44
C LEU A 469 -11.29 -8.17 10.35
N LEU A 470 -11.78 -9.41 10.48
CA LEU A 470 -11.55 -10.52 9.54
C LEU A 470 -10.06 -10.75 9.21
N LEU A 471 -9.18 -10.61 10.20
CA LEU A 471 -7.73 -10.79 10.02
C LEU A 471 -7.34 -12.25 9.77
N ASP A 472 -8.19 -13.18 10.21
CA ASP A 472 -8.07 -14.63 10.07
C ASP A 472 -8.97 -15.20 8.95
N ALA A 473 -9.50 -14.34 8.07
CA ALA A 473 -10.34 -14.80 6.98
C ALA A 473 -9.52 -15.60 5.96
N GLU A 474 -10.00 -16.80 5.65
CA GLU A 474 -9.41 -17.70 4.67
C GLU A 474 -10.46 -18.11 3.60
N PRO A 475 -10.04 -18.35 2.35
CA PRO A 475 -10.89 -18.92 1.32
C PRO A 475 -11.41 -20.30 1.73
N ALA A 476 -12.52 -20.71 1.11
CA ALA A 476 -13.03 -22.06 1.30
C ALA A 476 -12.06 -23.11 0.75
N GLU A 477 -11.90 -24.23 1.47
CA GLU A 477 -11.25 -25.41 0.94
C GLU A 477 -12.11 -26.03 -0.17
N LEU A 478 -11.52 -26.24 -1.35
CA LEU A 478 -12.19 -26.82 -2.50
C LEU A 478 -12.06 -28.34 -2.51
N ASP A 479 -13.18 -29.04 -2.71
CA ASP A 479 -13.18 -30.50 -2.84
C ASP A 479 -13.18 -30.94 -4.31
N ARG A 480 -13.19 -32.27 -4.54
CA ARG A 480 -13.12 -32.84 -5.90
C ARG A 480 -14.36 -32.55 -6.75
N GLU A 481 -15.51 -32.27 -6.14
CA GLU A 481 -16.74 -31.93 -6.87
C GLU A 481 -16.71 -30.46 -7.29
N ASP A 482 -16.20 -29.59 -6.43
CA ASP A 482 -15.94 -28.18 -6.76
C ASP A 482 -14.98 -28.05 -7.95
N ILE A 483 -13.86 -28.78 -7.91
CA ILE A 483 -12.87 -28.75 -9.01
C ILE A 483 -13.49 -29.21 -10.32
N ARG A 484 -14.35 -30.25 -10.30
CA ARG A 484 -15.09 -30.70 -11.49
C ARG A 484 -16.09 -29.66 -11.98
N ALA A 485 -16.85 -29.04 -11.08
CA ALA A 485 -17.78 -27.97 -11.45
C ALA A 485 -17.06 -26.78 -12.10
N ILE A 486 -15.87 -26.43 -11.60
CA ILE A 486 -15.03 -25.36 -12.18
C ILE A 486 -14.55 -25.74 -13.59
N GLU A 487 -14.10 -26.98 -13.80
CA GLU A 487 -13.64 -27.47 -15.10
C GLU A 487 -14.78 -27.53 -16.14
N GLU A 488 -15.98 -27.90 -15.70
CA GLU A 488 -17.20 -27.91 -16.51
C GLU A 488 -17.81 -26.51 -16.70
N GLY A 489 -17.27 -25.48 -16.04
CA GLY A 489 -17.83 -24.13 -16.08
C GLY A 489 -19.21 -24.01 -15.43
N ARG A 490 -19.56 -24.89 -14.49
CA ARG A 490 -20.79 -24.78 -13.67
C ARG A 490 -20.56 -23.86 -12.48
N LEU A 491 -20.48 -22.55 -12.75
CA LEU A 491 -20.33 -21.50 -11.74
C LEU A 491 -21.54 -20.58 -11.76
N GLU A 492 -21.89 -20.07 -10.59
CA GLU A 492 -23.00 -19.16 -10.36
C GLU A 492 -22.48 -17.74 -10.13
N TYR A 493 -23.05 -16.77 -10.85
CA TYR A 493 -22.75 -15.35 -10.67
C TYR A 493 -23.62 -14.78 -9.55
N LEU A 494 -22.98 -14.28 -8.50
CA LEU A 494 -23.65 -13.78 -7.30
C LEU A 494 -23.59 -12.24 -7.22
N LYS A 495 -24.76 -11.62 -7.07
CA LYS A 495 -24.94 -10.21 -6.73
C LYS A 495 -25.09 -10.12 -5.21
N LEU A 496 -24.00 -9.80 -4.51
CA LEU A 496 -23.97 -9.81 -3.05
C LEU A 496 -24.40 -8.45 -2.49
N ASP A 497 -25.41 -8.47 -1.63
CA ASP A 497 -25.85 -7.32 -0.85
C ASP A 497 -24.98 -7.18 0.42
N PRO A 498 -24.34 -6.02 0.65
CA PRO A 498 -23.54 -5.80 1.85
C PRO A 498 -24.32 -5.96 3.16
N GLU A 499 -25.62 -5.61 3.23
CA GLU A 499 -26.36 -5.74 4.49
C GLU A 499 -26.59 -7.21 4.86
N TRP A 500 -26.94 -8.06 3.89
CA TRP A 500 -26.96 -9.51 4.06
C TRP A 500 -25.56 -10.08 4.35
N LEU A 501 -24.52 -9.63 3.63
CA LEU A 501 -23.17 -10.19 3.75
C LEU A 501 -22.57 -9.98 5.16
N PHE A 502 -22.87 -8.86 5.81
CA PHE A 502 -22.47 -8.56 7.18
C PHE A 502 -23.51 -9.03 8.23
N SER A 503 -24.57 -9.72 7.82
CA SER A 503 -25.51 -10.39 8.73
C SER A 503 -24.90 -11.67 9.34
N GLU A 504 -25.65 -12.37 10.20
CA GLU A 504 -25.20 -13.65 10.77
C GLU A 504 -25.22 -14.76 9.71
N GLU A 505 -26.21 -14.73 8.81
CA GLU A 505 -26.39 -15.70 7.73
C GLU A 505 -25.31 -15.55 6.63
N GLY A 506 -24.95 -14.31 6.30
CA GLY A 506 -23.95 -14.02 5.26
C GLY A 506 -22.50 -14.07 5.73
N GLU A 507 -22.25 -14.19 7.04
CA GLU A 507 -20.90 -14.07 7.62
C GLU A 507 -19.92 -15.10 7.04
N GLN A 508 -20.36 -16.34 6.84
CA GLN A 508 -19.48 -17.37 6.27
C GLN A 508 -19.08 -17.04 4.82
N THR A 509 -20.01 -16.51 4.03
CA THR A 509 -19.74 -16.03 2.67
C THR A 509 -18.80 -14.83 2.69
N LEU A 510 -18.99 -13.90 3.63
CA LEU A 510 -18.10 -12.76 3.84
C LEU A 510 -16.68 -13.21 4.17
N ARG A 511 -16.52 -14.19 5.08
CA ARG A 511 -15.22 -14.74 5.45
C ARG A 511 -14.50 -15.39 4.25
N GLN A 512 -15.20 -16.19 3.46
CA GLN A 512 -14.62 -16.79 2.25
C GLN A 512 -14.21 -15.73 1.23
N LEU A 513 -15.09 -14.77 0.96
CA LEU A 513 -14.87 -13.69 0.01
C LEU A 513 -13.70 -12.79 0.42
N PHE A 514 -13.71 -12.34 1.67
CA PHE A 514 -12.65 -11.51 2.22
C PHE A 514 -11.34 -12.29 2.32
N GLY A 515 -11.38 -13.59 2.66
CA GLY A 515 -10.21 -14.46 2.62
C GLY A 515 -9.60 -14.59 1.22
N ILE A 516 -10.43 -14.59 0.17
CA ILE A 516 -9.94 -14.51 -1.21
C ILE A 516 -9.27 -13.15 -1.49
N TYR A 517 -9.78 -12.02 -0.99
CA TYR A 517 -9.14 -10.71 -1.12
C TYR A 517 -7.83 -10.59 -0.34
N VAL A 518 -7.85 -10.92 0.96
CA VAL A 518 -6.70 -10.99 1.87
C VAL A 518 -5.55 -11.67 1.19
N LEU A 519 -5.88 -12.73 0.48
CA LEU A 519 -4.87 -13.51 -0.10
C LEU A 519 -4.61 -13.20 -1.59
N ALA A 520 -5.51 -12.69 -2.42
CA ALA A 520 -5.19 -12.41 -3.83
C ALA A 520 -4.44 -11.08 -4.03
N HIS A 521 -4.58 -10.15 -3.09
CA HIS A 521 -3.99 -8.82 -3.16
C HIS A 521 -2.77 -8.66 -2.27
N TYR A 522 -1.88 -7.78 -2.74
CA TYR A 522 -0.57 -7.55 -2.15
C TYR A 522 -0.61 -6.80 -0.81
N ARG A 523 -1.67 -6.03 -0.57
CA ARG A 523 -1.95 -5.34 0.69
C ARG A 523 -3.45 -5.24 0.86
N ASN A 524 -3.95 -5.75 1.98
CA ASN A 524 -5.33 -5.57 2.42
C ASN A 524 -5.29 -4.90 3.78
N GLU A 525 -6.13 -3.90 3.97
CA GLU A 525 -6.23 -3.19 5.24
C GLU A 525 -7.62 -3.40 5.84
N PRO A 526 -7.77 -3.49 7.17
CA PRO A 526 -9.08 -3.47 7.82
C PRO A 526 -10.03 -2.37 7.34
N ASP A 527 -9.51 -1.22 6.90
CA ASP A 527 -10.33 -0.16 6.29
C ASP A 527 -11.07 -0.65 5.04
N ASP A 528 -10.49 -1.57 4.25
CA ASP A 528 -11.14 -2.17 3.08
C ASP A 528 -12.45 -2.87 3.46
N LEU A 529 -12.50 -3.52 4.63
CA LEU A 529 -13.70 -4.19 5.13
C LEU A 529 -14.82 -3.19 5.41
N ALA A 530 -14.49 -2.05 6.04
CA ALA A 530 -15.47 -1.01 6.31
C ALA A 530 -15.88 -0.25 5.03
N ILE A 531 -14.99 -0.09 4.06
CA ILE A 531 -15.35 0.45 2.73
C ILE A 531 -16.36 -0.48 2.05
N LEU A 532 -16.15 -1.81 2.08
CA LEU A 532 -17.09 -2.78 1.52
C LEU A 532 -18.48 -2.72 2.18
N ALA A 533 -18.51 -2.50 3.49
CA ALA A 533 -19.75 -2.33 4.24
C ALA A 533 -20.44 -0.99 3.94
N ASP A 534 -19.72 0.13 4.10
CA ASP A 534 -20.34 1.44 4.25
C ASP A 534 -20.27 2.31 2.98
N ALA A 535 -19.39 2.04 2.01
CA ALA A 535 -19.27 2.89 0.82
C ALA A 535 -20.41 2.61 -0.19
N PRO A 536 -21.32 3.56 -0.43
CA PRO A 536 -22.57 3.32 -1.18
C PRO A 536 -22.36 3.07 -2.68
N HIS A 537 -21.29 3.64 -3.23
CA HIS A 537 -20.86 3.49 -4.61
C HIS A 537 -20.04 2.21 -4.85
N HIS A 538 -19.69 1.47 -3.79
CA HIS A 538 -19.02 0.17 -3.90
C HIS A 538 -20.03 -0.97 -3.92
N ILE A 539 -19.88 -1.89 -4.87
CA ILE A 539 -20.68 -3.10 -4.98
C ILE A 539 -19.80 -4.35 -5.04
N ILE A 540 -20.34 -5.48 -4.62
CA ILE A 540 -19.63 -6.75 -4.50
C ILE A 540 -20.27 -7.77 -5.43
N ARG A 541 -19.43 -8.46 -6.20
CA ARG A 541 -19.83 -9.56 -7.06
C ARG A 541 -18.93 -10.76 -6.81
N ALA A 542 -19.47 -11.96 -6.94
CA ALA A 542 -18.70 -13.18 -6.76
C ALA A 542 -19.11 -14.26 -7.76
N MET A 543 -18.23 -15.24 -7.95
CA MET A 543 -18.57 -16.53 -8.54
C MET A 543 -18.49 -17.60 -7.47
N ALA A 544 -19.51 -18.45 -7.42
CA ALA A 544 -19.56 -19.60 -6.53
C ALA A 544 -19.65 -20.91 -7.31
N THR A 545 -19.14 -21.99 -6.70
CA THR A 545 -19.49 -23.35 -7.13
C THR A 545 -20.92 -23.68 -6.71
N PRO A 546 -21.54 -24.74 -7.26
CA PRO A 546 -22.89 -25.15 -6.87
C PRO A 546 -23.02 -25.57 -5.40
N SER A 547 -21.89 -25.83 -4.72
CA SER A 547 -21.84 -26.08 -3.27
C SER A 547 -21.85 -24.79 -2.43
N GLY A 548 -21.88 -23.62 -3.07
CA GLY A 548 -21.89 -22.31 -2.42
C GLY A 548 -20.52 -21.76 -2.05
N LYS A 549 -19.41 -22.42 -2.46
CA LYS A 549 -18.05 -21.94 -2.16
C LYS A 549 -17.62 -20.86 -3.13
N ILE A 550 -17.14 -19.74 -2.61
CA ILE A 550 -16.68 -18.61 -3.44
C ILE A 550 -15.34 -18.97 -4.10
N VAL A 551 -15.25 -18.79 -5.42
CA VAL A 551 -14.03 -19.06 -6.22
C VAL A 551 -13.47 -17.82 -6.92
N CYS A 552 -14.30 -16.80 -7.11
CA CYS A 552 -13.85 -15.48 -7.56
C CYS A 552 -14.66 -14.40 -6.86
N ALA A 553 -14.01 -13.29 -6.51
CA ALA A 553 -14.64 -12.14 -5.88
C ALA A 553 -14.15 -10.85 -6.55
N VAL A 554 -15.06 -9.90 -6.73
CA VAL A 554 -14.79 -8.61 -7.36
C VAL A 554 -15.44 -7.48 -6.56
N GLN A 555 -14.62 -6.49 -6.22
CA GLN A 555 -15.06 -5.21 -5.67
C GLN A 555 -15.08 -4.19 -6.80
N ILE A 556 -16.21 -3.54 -6.98
CA ILE A 556 -16.45 -2.55 -8.04
C ILE A 556 -16.84 -1.23 -7.39
N ALA A 557 -16.29 -0.12 -7.86
CA ALA A 557 -16.69 1.22 -7.51
C ALA A 557 -17.39 1.86 -8.72
N GLN A 558 -18.54 2.48 -8.47
CA GLN A 558 -19.22 3.30 -9.47
C GLN A 558 -18.60 4.71 -9.48
N GLU A 559 -18.21 5.17 -10.66
CA GLU A 559 -17.54 6.45 -10.87
C GLU A 559 -18.19 7.23 -12.02
N GLY A 560 -17.93 8.54 -12.04
CA GLY A 560 -18.37 9.47 -13.07
C GLY A 560 -19.77 10.03 -12.84
N GLY A 561 -20.37 10.61 -13.89
CA GLY A 561 -21.62 11.37 -13.77
C GLY A 561 -21.41 12.70 -13.04
N LEU A 562 -20.27 13.34 -13.28
CA LEU A 562 -19.91 14.62 -12.68
C LEU A 562 -20.69 15.76 -13.34
N ASP A 563 -21.00 16.80 -12.57
CA ASP A 563 -21.54 18.05 -13.09
C ASP A 563 -20.45 18.90 -13.76
N ASP A 564 -20.88 19.91 -14.51
CA ASP A 564 -19.98 20.74 -15.32
C ASP A 564 -19.04 21.60 -14.45
N GLU A 565 -19.49 22.04 -13.28
CA GLU A 565 -18.68 22.83 -12.34
C GLU A 565 -17.50 22.01 -11.80
N LEU A 566 -17.76 20.77 -11.41
CA LEU A 566 -16.74 19.85 -10.91
C LEU A 566 -15.80 19.39 -12.03
N ILE A 567 -16.31 19.19 -13.25
CA ILE A 567 -15.46 18.91 -14.42
C ILE A 567 -14.50 20.09 -14.67
N GLU A 568 -15.00 21.32 -14.60
CA GLU A 568 -14.17 22.51 -14.77
C GLU A 568 -13.08 22.62 -13.69
N ASP A 569 -13.44 22.40 -12.43
CA ASP A 569 -12.50 22.39 -11.30
C ASP A 569 -11.40 21.33 -11.50
N LEU A 570 -11.78 20.10 -11.87
CA LEU A 570 -10.81 19.03 -12.13
C LEU A 570 -9.87 19.34 -13.29
N LEU A 571 -10.37 19.99 -14.35
CA LEU A 571 -9.55 20.47 -15.46
C LEU A 571 -8.63 21.63 -15.06
N ARG A 572 -8.93 22.35 -13.99
CA ARG A 572 -8.05 23.39 -13.42
C ARG A 572 -7.06 22.86 -12.38
N GLY A 573 -7.12 21.56 -12.06
CA GLY A 573 -6.22 20.90 -11.11
C GLY A 573 -6.85 20.56 -9.76
N GLY A 574 -8.18 20.72 -9.63
CA GLY A 574 -8.96 20.29 -8.47
C GLY A 574 -8.81 18.79 -8.16
N LYS A 575 -9.39 18.36 -7.03
CA LYS A 575 -9.31 16.96 -6.58
C LYS A 575 -10.70 16.45 -6.23
N ILE A 576 -10.95 15.21 -6.61
CA ILE A 576 -12.20 14.51 -6.32
C ILE A 576 -11.93 13.19 -5.61
N ALA A 577 -12.67 12.93 -4.54
CA ALA A 577 -12.62 11.66 -3.84
C ALA A 577 -13.40 10.56 -4.61
N GLY A 578 -12.86 9.34 -4.60
CA GLY A 578 -13.53 8.14 -5.13
C GLY A 578 -13.68 8.03 -6.65
N ASN A 579 -13.35 9.05 -7.44
CA ASN A 579 -13.52 9.09 -8.90
C ASN A 579 -12.16 9.04 -9.64
N ILE A 580 -11.44 7.93 -9.53
CA ILE A 580 -10.05 7.85 -10.00
C ILE A 580 -9.94 7.91 -11.53
N ILE A 581 -10.78 7.17 -12.26
CA ILE A 581 -10.69 7.11 -13.72
C ILE A 581 -11.12 8.45 -14.34
N PRO A 582 -12.28 9.04 -14.00
CA PRO A 582 -12.66 10.36 -14.50
C PRO A 582 -11.61 11.44 -14.21
N ASP A 583 -11.07 11.49 -12.98
CA ASP A 583 -10.02 12.43 -12.59
C ASP A 583 -8.79 12.33 -13.50
N ARG A 584 -8.32 11.12 -13.76
CA ARG A 584 -7.12 10.88 -14.58
C ARG A 584 -7.35 11.16 -16.05
N VAL A 585 -8.52 10.81 -16.59
CA VAL A 585 -8.87 11.13 -17.98
C VAL A 585 -8.98 12.65 -18.16
N LEU A 586 -9.66 13.36 -17.26
CA LEU A 586 -9.78 14.82 -17.33
C LEU A 586 -8.41 15.51 -17.22
N LYS A 587 -7.57 15.10 -16.27
CA LYS A 587 -6.26 15.74 -16.06
C LYS A 587 -5.26 15.48 -17.18
N HIS A 588 -5.23 14.28 -17.73
CA HIS A 588 -4.17 13.88 -18.68
C HIS A 588 -4.62 13.86 -20.14
N LEU A 589 -5.88 13.54 -20.42
CA LEU A 589 -6.43 13.48 -21.77
C LEU A 589 -7.34 14.66 -22.10
N ARG A 590 -7.77 15.42 -21.08
CA ARG A 590 -8.55 16.65 -21.23
C ARG A 590 -9.91 16.47 -21.94
N LEU A 591 -10.44 15.24 -21.96
CA LEU A 591 -11.72 14.91 -22.59
C LEU A 591 -12.89 15.32 -21.68
N TRP A 592 -13.47 16.48 -21.93
CA TRP A 592 -14.54 17.07 -21.11
C TRP A 592 -15.73 16.10 -20.94
N GLU A 593 -16.21 15.55 -22.05
CA GLU A 593 -17.43 14.74 -22.07
C GLU A 593 -17.30 13.46 -21.24
N PHE A 594 -16.08 12.96 -21.04
CA PHE A 594 -15.83 11.76 -20.25
C PHE A 594 -16.22 11.94 -18.78
N GLY A 595 -16.10 13.15 -18.22
CA GLY A 595 -16.49 13.42 -16.84
C GLY A 595 -17.98 13.18 -16.56
N ARG A 596 -18.83 13.39 -17.56
CA ARG A 596 -20.29 13.14 -17.48
C ARG A 596 -20.65 11.66 -17.60
N LYS A 597 -19.74 10.83 -18.12
CA LYS A 597 -19.96 9.39 -18.34
C LYS A 597 -19.91 8.63 -17.03
N ARG A 598 -20.81 7.66 -16.87
CA ARG A 598 -20.89 6.81 -15.68
C ARG A 598 -20.34 5.43 -16.00
N GLY A 599 -19.52 4.89 -15.11
CA GLY A 599 -18.96 3.57 -15.31
C GLY A 599 -18.55 2.88 -14.04
N TRP A 600 -18.05 1.68 -14.22
CA TRP A 600 -17.60 0.82 -13.15
C TRP A 600 -16.09 0.65 -13.18
N ARG A 601 -15.42 1.10 -12.12
CA ARG A 601 -14.04 0.73 -11.87
C ARG A 601 -14.01 -0.55 -11.07
N ILE A 602 -13.43 -1.59 -11.64
CA ILE A 602 -13.01 -2.78 -10.91
C ILE A 602 -11.86 -2.36 -10.00
N VAL A 603 -12.17 -2.22 -8.71
CA VAL A 603 -11.19 -1.89 -7.67
C VAL A 603 -10.31 -3.10 -7.42
N ARG A 604 -10.93 -4.29 -7.40
CA ARG A 604 -10.29 -5.53 -7.00
C ARG A 604 -10.93 -6.70 -7.71
N ILE A 605 -10.12 -7.59 -8.31
CA ILE A 605 -10.55 -8.88 -8.83
C ILE A 605 -9.61 -9.97 -8.33
N ALA A 606 -10.19 -10.97 -7.67
CA ALA A 606 -9.46 -12.00 -6.98
C ALA A 606 -10.04 -13.38 -7.30
N THR A 607 -9.19 -14.32 -7.71
CA THR A 607 -9.56 -15.72 -7.95
C THR A 607 -8.88 -16.61 -6.94
N HIS A 608 -9.59 -17.64 -6.47
CA HIS A 608 -9.09 -18.67 -5.57
C HIS A 608 -7.79 -19.30 -6.11
N PRO A 609 -6.70 -19.42 -5.31
CA PRO A 609 -5.36 -19.79 -5.79
C PRO A 609 -5.28 -21.11 -6.51
N GLU A 610 -5.99 -22.11 -5.98
CA GLU A 610 -5.92 -23.48 -6.46
C GLU A 610 -6.48 -23.61 -7.88
N VAL A 611 -7.24 -22.60 -8.32
CA VAL A 611 -7.95 -22.58 -9.59
C VAL A 611 -7.65 -21.33 -10.42
N GLN A 612 -6.56 -20.61 -10.09
CA GLN A 612 -6.05 -19.54 -10.94
C GLN A 612 -5.64 -20.07 -12.32
N GLY A 613 -5.82 -19.24 -13.36
CA GLY A 613 -5.49 -19.61 -14.73
C GLY A 613 -6.53 -20.51 -15.44
N ARG A 614 -7.63 -20.88 -14.77
CA ARG A 614 -8.72 -21.68 -15.36
C ARG A 614 -9.83 -20.86 -16.04
N GLY A 615 -9.59 -19.58 -16.33
CA GLY A 615 -10.56 -18.72 -17.02
C GLY A 615 -11.69 -18.13 -16.18
N ILE A 616 -11.77 -18.44 -14.87
CA ILE A 616 -12.82 -17.94 -13.96
C ILE A 616 -12.88 -16.40 -13.96
N GLY A 617 -11.72 -15.73 -13.81
CA GLY A 617 -11.67 -14.27 -13.83
C GLY A 617 -12.11 -13.65 -15.16
N SER A 618 -11.89 -14.32 -16.30
CA SER A 618 -12.38 -13.86 -17.60
C SER A 618 -13.91 -13.92 -17.67
N ARG A 619 -14.49 -15.06 -17.28
CA ARG A 619 -15.94 -15.20 -17.19
C ARG A 619 -16.54 -14.16 -16.25
N MET A 620 -15.88 -13.89 -15.12
CA MET A 620 -16.33 -12.85 -14.17
C MET A 620 -16.39 -11.46 -14.81
N LEU A 621 -15.41 -11.11 -15.64
CA LEU A 621 -15.41 -9.84 -16.37
C LEU A 621 -16.51 -9.78 -17.44
N GLU A 622 -16.83 -10.90 -18.09
CA GLU A 622 -17.94 -10.98 -19.04
C GLU A 622 -19.28 -10.71 -18.35
N GLU A 623 -19.58 -11.39 -17.24
CA GLU A 623 -20.81 -11.18 -16.46
C GLU A 623 -20.93 -9.73 -15.94
N ILE A 624 -19.83 -9.15 -15.47
CA ILE A 624 -19.79 -7.74 -15.04
C ILE A 624 -20.07 -6.80 -16.20
N TYR A 625 -19.50 -7.07 -17.38
CA TYR A 625 -19.69 -6.23 -18.56
C TYR A 625 -21.15 -6.26 -19.04
N GLU A 626 -21.77 -7.44 -19.09
CA GLU A 626 -23.19 -7.56 -19.44
C GLU A 626 -24.09 -6.89 -18.38
N GLU A 627 -23.82 -7.07 -17.07
CA GLU A 627 -24.58 -6.37 -16.03
C GLU A 627 -24.43 -4.83 -16.14
N ALA A 628 -23.22 -4.34 -16.43
CA ALA A 628 -22.96 -2.91 -16.60
C ALA A 628 -23.75 -2.34 -17.78
N LYS A 629 -23.82 -3.08 -18.88
CA LYS A 629 -24.58 -2.73 -20.08
C LYS A 629 -26.09 -2.73 -19.82
N GLU A 630 -26.61 -3.74 -19.13
CA GLU A 630 -28.02 -3.80 -18.70
C GLU A 630 -28.41 -2.61 -17.82
N ARG A 631 -27.48 -2.12 -17.00
CA ARG A 631 -27.66 -0.93 -16.15
C ARG A 631 -27.50 0.41 -16.88
N GLY A 632 -27.19 0.39 -18.19
CA GLY A 632 -27.00 1.60 -18.98
C GLY A 632 -25.75 2.40 -18.58
N LEU A 633 -24.68 1.73 -18.17
CA LEU A 633 -23.37 2.35 -17.94
C LEU A 633 -22.60 2.52 -19.24
N ASP A 634 -21.68 3.48 -19.25
CA ASP A 634 -20.94 3.88 -20.45
C ASP A 634 -19.61 3.13 -20.61
N TRP A 635 -19.01 2.65 -19.52
CA TRP A 635 -17.71 1.97 -19.53
C TRP A 635 -17.48 1.07 -18.30
N VAL A 636 -16.55 0.11 -18.44
CA VAL A 636 -15.94 -0.65 -17.34
C VAL A 636 -14.42 -0.45 -17.39
N GLY A 637 -13.78 -0.26 -16.24
CA GLY A 637 -12.35 0.04 -16.18
C GLY A 637 -11.64 -0.58 -14.98
N SER A 638 -10.33 -0.41 -14.91
CA SER A 638 -9.51 -0.85 -13.76
C SER A 638 -8.21 -0.04 -13.67
N GLY A 639 -7.62 0.02 -12.48
CA GLY A 639 -6.28 0.53 -12.24
C GLY A 639 -5.44 -0.48 -11.46
N PHE A 640 -4.23 -0.79 -11.92
CA PHE A 640 -3.37 -1.82 -11.30
C PHE A 640 -1.88 -1.56 -11.55
N GLY A 641 -1.01 -2.09 -10.69
CA GLY A 641 0.44 -2.17 -10.93
C GLY A 641 0.74 -3.11 -12.09
N VAL A 642 1.41 -2.60 -13.13
CA VAL A 642 1.54 -3.31 -14.39
C VAL A 642 2.63 -4.37 -14.34
N ASN A 643 2.28 -5.57 -14.79
CA ASN A 643 3.19 -6.63 -15.17
C ASN A 643 2.62 -7.40 -16.36
N GLU A 644 3.45 -8.25 -16.97
CA GLU A 644 3.09 -8.99 -18.17
C GLU A 644 1.80 -9.81 -18.01
N GLN A 645 1.69 -10.56 -16.90
CA GLN A 645 0.58 -11.48 -16.66
C GLN A 645 -0.76 -10.73 -16.50
N LEU A 646 -0.78 -9.66 -15.70
CA LEU A 646 -1.97 -8.86 -15.49
C LEU A 646 -2.34 -8.08 -16.76
N LEU A 647 -1.38 -7.46 -17.43
CA LEU A 647 -1.67 -6.73 -18.68
C LEU A 647 -2.28 -7.66 -19.72
N ARG A 648 -1.69 -8.86 -19.93
CA ARG A 648 -2.24 -9.87 -20.84
C ARG A 648 -3.65 -10.29 -20.45
N PHE A 649 -3.94 -10.44 -19.15
CA PHE A 649 -5.30 -10.74 -18.67
C PHE A 649 -6.29 -9.64 -19.09
N TRP A 650 -5.98 -8.37 -18.86
CA TRP A 650 -6.88 -7.26 -19.22
C TRP A 650 -7.07 -7.13 -20.73
N LEU A 651 -5.98 -7.16 -21.50
CA LEU A 651 -6.02 -7.07 -22.98
C LEU A 651 -6.85 -8.21 -23.58
N LYS A 652 -6.67 -9.45 -23.11
CA LYS A 652 -7.44 -10.62 -23.57
C LYS A 652 -8.94 -10.45 -23.35
N ASN A 653 -9.35 -9.77 -22.29
CA ASN A 653 -10.76 -9.51 -21.96
C ASN A 653 -11.33 -8.24 -22.63
N GLY A 654 -10.59 -7.64 -23.57
CA GLY A 654 -11.02 -6.50 -24.37
C GLY A 654 -10.87 -5.14 -23.67
N PHE A 655 -10.07 -5.05 -22.61
CA PHE A 655 -9.72 -3.77 -21.99
C PHE A 655 -8.54 -3.13 -22.71
N VAL A 656 -8.55 -1.81 -22.81
CA VAL A 656 -7.59 -1.00 -23.56
C VAL A 656 -6.82 -0.09 -22.59
N PRO A 657 -5.47 -0.08 -22.60
CA PRO A 657 -4.68 0.85 -21.78
C PRO A 657 -4.87 2.29 -22.22
N VAL A 658 -5.10 3.18 -21.26
CA VAL A 658 -5.35 4.62 -21.53
C VAL A 658 -4.44 5.55 -20.73
N HIS A 659 -3.77 5.05 -19.70
CA HIS A 659 -2.87 5.86 -18.88
C HIS A 659 -1.86 4.98 -18.13
N MET A 660 -0.67 5.51 -17.88
CA MET A 660 0.32 4.96 -16.96
C MET A 660 0.95 6.08 -16.13
N SER A 661 1.15 5.83 -14.84
CA SER A 661 1.80 6.79 -13.93
C SER A 661 3.29 6.95 -14.30
N PRO A 662 3.87 8.16 -14.17
CA PRO A 662 5.28 8.39 -14.48
C PRO A 662 6.23 7.79 -13.45
N ASP A 663 5.80 7.65 -12.20
CA ASP A 663 6.61 7.08 -11.13
C ASP A 663 6.23 5.63 -10.85
N ARG A 664 7.24 4.80 -10.57
CA ARG A 664 7.04 3.49 -9.96
C ARG A 664 6.67 3.69 -8.50
N ASN A 665 5.70 2.92 -8.03
CA ASN A 665 5.41 2.91 -6.61
C ASN A 665 6.64 2.31 -5.85
N PRO A 666 7.21 3.01 -4.85
CA PRO A 666 8.49 2.63 -4.22
C PRO A 666 8.45 1.28 -3.50
N VAL A 667 7.25 0.82 -3.14
CA VAL A 667 7.02 -0.46 -2.45
C VAL A 667 6.84 -1.59 -3.45
N SER A 668 5.98 -1.41 -4.45
CA SER A 668 5.72 -2.44 -5.47
C SER A 668 6.83 -2.53 -6.53
N GLY A 669 7.51 -1.42 -6.79
CA GLY A 669 8.38 -1.25 -7.93
C GLY A 669 7.67 -1.34 -9.27
N GLU A 670 6.34 -1.22 -9.36
CA GLU A 670 5.57 -1.26 -10.63
C GLU A 670 5.00 0.13 -10.96
N TYR A 671 4.77 0.38 -12.26
CA TYR A 671 3.99 1.52 -12.73
C TYR A 671 2.49 1.24 -12.61
N THR A 672 1.69 2.22 -12.20
CA THR A 672 0.23 2.06 -12.18
C THR A 672 -0.33 2.32 -13.56
N THR A 673 -1.07 1.37 -14.12
CA THR A 673 -1.73 1.47 -15.43
C THR A 673 -3.25 1.48 -15.27
N LEU A 674 -3.93 2.34 -16.04
CA LEU A 674 -5.38 2.36 -16.17
C LEU A 674 -5.80 1.74 -17.49
N VAL A 675 -6.84 0.92 -17.44
CA VAL A 675 -7.45 0.28 -18.61
C VAL A 675 -8.95 0.52 -18.64
N LEU A 676 -9.51 0.63 -19.85
CA LEU A 676 -10.93 0.87 -20.11
C LEU A 676 -11.50 -0.09 -21.16
N LYS A 677 -12.73 -0.52 -20.95
CA LYS A 677 -13.55 -1.25 -21.92
C LYS A 677 -14.85 -0.45 -22.13
N PRO A 678 -15.03 0.16 -23.31
CA PRO A 678 -16.20 1.00 -23.58
C PRO A 678 -17.48 0.15 -23.75
N ILE A 679 -18.63 0.72 -23.34
CA ILE A 679 -19.97 0.18 -23.59
C ILE A 679 -20.70 1.11 -24.57
N ALA A 680 -20.81 2.40 -24.23
CA ALA A 680 -21.46 3.41 -25.07
C ALA A 680 -20.62 3.73 -26.32
N GLU A 681 -21.30 4.04 -27.43
CA GLU A 681 -20.65 4.24 -28.73
C GLU A 681 -19.73 5.46 -28.75
N ASP A 682 -20.13 6.56 -28.13
CA ASP A 682 -19.31 7.76 -28.01
C ASP A 682 -18.08 7.54 -27.13
N VAL A 683 -18.21 6.72 -26.08
CA VAL A 683 -17.06 6.32 -25.24
C VAL A 683 -16.08 5.41 -25.98
N LYS A 684 -16.52 4.63 -26.99
CA LYS A 684 -15.57 3.86 -27.83
C LYS A 684 -14.59 4.79 -28.53
N GLU A 685 -15.07 5.90 -29.06
CA GLU A 685 -14.21 6.87 -29.74
C GLU A 685 -13.28 7.59 -28.74
N MET A 686 -13.80 7.99 -27.58
CA MET A 686 -12.97 8.55 -26.50
C MET A 686 -11.85 7.59 -26.08
N VAL A 687 -12.14 6.29 -25.94
CA VAL A 687 -11.14 5.27 -25.59
C VAL A 687 -10.11 5.08 -26.72
N ARG A 688 -10.50 5.16 -28.00
CA ARG A 688 -9.54 5.13 -29.12
C ARG A 688 -8.59 6.33 -29.06
N ILE A 689 -9.12 7.53 -28.89
CA ILE A 689 -8.32 8.77 -28.74
C ILE A 689 -7.36 8.63 -27.56
N ALA A 690 -7.87 8.18 -26.42
CA ALA A 690 -7.10 7.96 -25.21
C ALA A 690 -5.95 6.96 -25.41
N ASN A 691 -6.22 5.81 -26.04
CA ASN A 691 -5.20 4.80 -26.30
C ASN A 691 -4.13 5.30 -27.27
N ARG A 692 -4.53 6.03 -28.32
CA ARG A 692 -3.63 6.61 -29.32
C ARG A 692 -2.66 7.60 -28.67
N GLU A 693 -3.18 8.54 -27.87
CA GLU A 693 -2.35 9.52 -27.16
C GLU A 693 -1.48 8.85 -26.09
N PHE A 694 -2.01 7.85 -25.38
CA PHE A 694 -1.23 7.05 -24.44
C PHE A 694 -0.04 6.35 -25.11
N ARG A 695 -0.28 5.65 -26.22
CA ARG A 695 0.77 4.94 -26.98
C ARG A 695 1.82 5.89 -27.51
N ARG A 696 1.40 7.06 -28.02
CA ARG A 696 2.31 8.12 -28.45
C ARG A 696 3.19 8.59 -27.30
N LYS A 697 2.58 8.97 -26.18
CA LYS A 697 3.32 9.42 -24.99
C LYS A 697 4.29 8.36 -24.50
N LEU A 698 3.86 7.10 -24.44
CA LEU A 698 4.72 5.99 -24.04
C LEU A 698 5.93 5.87 -24.97
N LEU A 699 5.70 5.83 -26.29
CA LEU A 699 6.75 5.70 -27.30
C LEU A 699 7.82 6.79 -27.14
N GLU A 700 7.40 8.04 -27.00
CA GLU A 700 8.31 9.19 -26.88
C GLU A 700 9.02 9.26 -25.51
N SER A 701 8.49 8.60 -24.47
CA SER A 701 9.06 8.61 -23.11
C SER A 701 9.79 7.33 -22.69
N LEU A 702 9.93 6.34 -23.59
CA LEU A 702 10.62 5.07 -23.29
C LEU A 702 12.11 5.22 -22.98
N HIS A 703 12.77 6.25 -23.49
CA HIS A 703 14.21 6.47 -23.25
C HIS A 703 14.50 7.12 -21.89
N ASP A 704 13.50 7.77 -21.29
CA ASP A 704 13.61 8.56 -20.07
C ASP A 704 12.73 7.96 -18.96
N THR A 705 11.51 8.48 -18.78
CA THR A 705 10.60 8.10 -17.69
C THR A 705 10.35 6.60 -17.59
N TYR A 706 10.26 5.90 -18.73
CA TYR A 706 9.95 4.46 -18.81
C TYR A 706 11.13 3.60 -19.26
N ARG A 707 12.36 4.07 -19.03
CA ARG A 707 13.59 3.36 -19.43
C ARG A 707 13.74 1.98 -18.82
N ASP A 708 13.24 1.79 -17.61
CA ASP A 708 13.32 0.52 -16.89
C ASP A 708 12.08 -0.36 -17.09
N LEU A 709 11.08 0.08 -17.86
CA LEU A 709 9.87 -0.69 -18.16
C LEU A 709 10.23 -2.04 -18.79
N GLU A 710 9.55 -3.08 -18.32
CA GLU A 710 9.71 -4.44 -18.77
C GLU A 710 9.40 -4.55 -20.27
N LEU A 711 10.27 -5.22 -21.04
CA LEU A 711 10.20 -5.23 -22.51
C LEU A 711 8.87 -5.74 -23.05
N GLU A 712 8.34 -6.81 -22.46
CA GLU A 712 7.05 -7.38 -22.87
C GLU A 712 5.87 -6.45 -22.55
N VAL A 713 5.95 -5.72 -21.43
CA VAL A 713 4.93 -4.73 -21.06
C VAL A 713 4.94 -3.58 -22.05
N ALA A 714 6.14 -3.02 -22.33
CA ALA A 714 6.30 -1.96 -23.32
C ALA A 714 5.77 -2.39 -24.70
N ARG A 715 6.13 -3.59 -25.14
CA ARG A 715 5.68 -4.16 -26.41
C ARG A 715 4.15 -4.29 -26.48
N MET A 716 3.53 -4.92 -25.49
CA MET A 716 2.07 -5.10 -25.46
C MET A 716 1.32 -3.76 -25.42
N MET A 717 1.84 -2.76 -24.70
CA MET A 717 1.26 -1.43 -24.64
C MET A 717 1.37 -0.68 -25.97
N LEU A 718 2.55 -0.70 -26.61
CA LEU A 718 2.77 -0.07 -27.91
C LEU A 718 1.99 -0.74 -29.03
N GLU A 719 1.81 -2.06 -28.95
CA GLU A 719 1.02 -2.82 -29.90
C GLU A 719 -0.47 -2.43 -29.86
N GLY A 720 -1.03 -2.25 -28.67
CA GLY A 720 -2.44 -1.88 -28.48
C GLY A 720 -3.38 -2.84 -29.20
N ASP A 721 -4.32 -2.29 -29.96
CA ASP A 721 -5.24 -3.04 -30.83
C ASP A 721 -4.68 -3.26 -32.25
N GLY A 722 -3.44 -2.84 -32.53
CA GLY A 722 -2.80 -2.88 -33.85
C GLY A 722 -3.10 -1.68 -34.75
N SER A 723 -3.94 -0.74 -34.29
CA SER A 723 -4.21 0.49 -35.03
C SER A 723 -2.98 1.40 -35.12
N PRO A 724 -2.85 2.21 -36.17
CA PRO A 724 -1.78 3.19 -36.26
C PRO A 724 -1.92 4.31 -35.21
N ILE A 725 -0.80 4.73 -34.61
CA ILE A 725 -0.75 5.96 -33.81
C ILE A 725 -0.80 7.18 -34.75
N LEU A 726 -0.11 7.13 -35.88
CA LEU A 726 -0.16 8.15 -36.92
C LEU A 726 -0.37 7.43 -38.26
N PRO A 727 -1.63 7.34 -38.75
CA PRO A 727 -1.94 6.67 -40.01
C PRO A 727 -1.08 7.22 -41.16
N GLY A 728 -0.45 6.33 -41.93
CA GLY A 728 0.38 6.73 -43.08
C GLY A 728 1.71 7.41 -42.74
N TYR A 729 2.14 7.40 -41.48
CA TYR A 729 3.45 7.92 -41.09
C TYR A 729 4.56 7.17 -41.85
N LYS A 730 5.54 7.90 -42.37
CA LYS A 730 6.76 7.32 -42.96
C LYS A 730 7.98 8.03 -42.36
N PRO A 731 9.07 7.29 -42.06
CA PRO A 731 10.29 7.92 -41.58
C PRO A 731 10.85 8.85 -42.66
N MET A 732 11.15 10.09 -42.28
CA MET A 732 11.75 11.08 -43.18
C MET A 732 13.25 11.16 -42.96
N LEU A 733 13.99 10.17 -43.47
CA LEU A 733 15.45 10.20 -43.43
C LEU A 733 16.00 10.97 -44.64
N THR A 734 17.05 11.76 -44.42
CA THR A 734 17.78 12.41 -45.51
C THR A 734 18.48 11.37 -46.40
N PRO A 735 18.83 11.69 -47.65
CA PRO A 735 19.61 10.79 -48.50
C PRO A 735 20.88 10.27 -47.81
N ILE A 736 21.59 11.16 -47.08
CA ILE A 736 22.80 10.80 -46.31
C ILE A 736 22.47 9.78 -45.22
N GLN A 737 21.36 9.96 -44.50
CA GLN A 737 20.94 9.01 -43.46
C GLN A 737 20.55 7.66 -44.05
N VAL A 738 19.93 7.63 -45.23
CA VAL A 738 19.60 6.37 -45.94
C VAL A 738 20.88 5.64 -46.37
N ASP A 739 21.89 6.35 -46.88
CA ASP A 739 23.19 5.75 -47.24
C ASP A 739 23.95 5.26 -46.00
N ARG A 740 23.94 6.02 -44.89
CA ARG A 740 24.46 5.59 -43.57
C ARG A 740 23.76 4.33 -43.06
N LEU A 741 22.44 4.23 -43.23
CA LEU A 741 21.68 3.03 -42.87
C LEU A 741 22.11 1.82 -43.70
N TRP A 742 22.36 2.02 -45.01
CA TRP A 742 22.85 0.96 -45.89
C TRP A 742 24.20 0.41 -45.41
N ILE A 743 25.17 1.28 -45.12
CA ILE A 743 26.50 0.84 -44.65
C ILE A 743 26.46 0.25 -43.23
N TYR A 744 25.48 0.62 -42.39
CA TYR A 744 25.22 -0.10 -41.13
C TYR A 744 24.68 -1.53 -41.38
N ALA A 745 23.70 -1.65 -42.27
CA ALA A 745 23.01 -2.89 -42.58
C ALA A 745 23.91 -3.94 -43.29
N TYR A 746 24.74 -3.50 -44.25
CA TYR A 746 25.57 -4.38 -45.10
C TYR A 746 27.07 -4.18 -44.92
N GLY A 747 27.51 -3.05 -44.39
CA GLY A 747 28.92 -2.68 -44.25
C GLY A 747 29.47 -2.72 -42.82
N PRO A 748 30.66 -2.10 -42.62
CA PRO A 748 31.39 -2.15 -41.35
C PRO A 748 30.89 -1.15 -40.29
N MET A 749 29.94 -0.26 -40.62
CA MET A 749 29.47 0.76 -39.69
C MET A 749 28.88 0.12 -38.42
N THR A 750 29.12 0.77 -37.28
CA THR A 750 28.62 0.36 -35.97
C THR A 750 27.23 0.94 -35.72
N PHE A 751 26.52 0.38 -34.74
CA PHE A 751 25.21 0.90 -34.37
C PHE A 751 25.31 2.31 -33.78
N GLU A 752 26.36 2.61 -33.03
CA GLU A 752 26.59 3.90 -32.41
C GLU A 752 26.64 5.03 -33.45
N ALA A 753 27.22 4.73 -34.62
CA ALA A 753 27.25 5.63 -35.77
C ALA A 753 25.95 5.66 -36.59
N ALA A 754 24.94 4.86 -36.26
CA ALA A 754 23.63 4.83 -36.91
C ALA A 754 22.46 4.93 -35.91
N ASN A 755 22.73 5.29 -34.66
CA ASN A 755 21.76 5.26 -33.57
C ASN A 755 20.61 6.25 -33.79
N ASP A 756 20.92 7.46 -34.27
CA ASP A 756 19.95 8.47 -34.67
C ASP A 756 18.94 7.92 -35.69
N ILE A 757 19.45 7.18 -36.67
CA ILE A 757 18.64 6.58 -37.73
C ILE A 757 17.80 5.41 -37.21
N MET A 758 18.42 4.51 -36.45
CA MET A 758 17.72 3.35 -35.89
C MET A 758 16.63 3.76 -34.89
N HIS A 759 16.83 4.86 -34.15
CA HIS A 759 15.82 5.44 -33.29
C HIS A 759 14.59 5.91 -34.08
N GLU A 760 14.79 6.72 -35.15
CA GLU A 760 13.68 7.19 -35.98
C GLU A 760 12.97 6.02 -36.69
N LEU A 761 13.69 5.01 -37.16
CA LEU A 761 13.07 3.82 -37.76
C LEU A 761 12.26 3.00 -36.74
N ALA A 762 12.77 2.87 -35.51
CA ALA A 762 12.05 2.22 -34.41
C ALA A 762 10.78 3.00 -34.06
N ARG A 763 10.89 4.33 -33.97
CA ARG A 763 9.77 5.23 -33.75
C ARG A 763 8.71 5.09 -34.86
N ALA A 764 9.13 5.14 -36.13
CA ALA A 764 8.26 4.94 -37.28
C ALA A 764 7.54 3.59 -37.25
N TYR A 765 8.24 2.51 -36.90
CA TYR A 765 7.67 1.15 -36.78
C TYR A 765 6.47 1.09 -35.82
N TRP A 766 6.55 1.78 -34.68
CA TRP A 766 5.49 1.79 -33.66
C TRP A 766 4.43 2.87 -33.87
N LEU A 767 4.72 3.91 -34.68
CA LEU A 767 3.74 4.90 -35.10
C LEU A 767 2.75 4.34 -36.14
N GLN A 768 3.20 3.39 -36.96
CA GLN A 768 2.41 2.71 -37.97
C GLN A 768 1.52 1.60 -37.40
N GLY A 769 0.46 1.26 -38.15
CA GLY A 769 -0.39 0.11 -37.85
C GLY A 769 0.34 -1.21 -38.09
N ARG A 770 -0.15 -2.29 -37.47
CA ARG A 770 0.43 -3.64 -37.60
C ARG A 770 0.57 -4.09 -39.05
N ASP A 771 -0.37 -3.72 -39.91
CA ASP A 771 -0.40 -4.12 -41.32
C ASP A 771 0.48 -3.23 -42.23
N GLU A 772 0.89 -2.05 -41.74
CA GLU A 772 1.71 -1.09 -42.49
C GLU A 772 3.22 -1.29 -42.27
N ARG A 773 3.59 -1.96 -41.18
CA ARG A 773 4.99 -2.15 -40.75
C ARG A 773 5.56 -3.50 -41.24
N PRO A 774 6.89 -3.62 -41.41
CA PRO A 774 7.50 -4.88 -41.84
C PRO A 774 7.37 -5.97 -40.78
N LYS A 775 7.33 -7.25 -41.20
CA LYS A 775 7.22 -8.37 -40.25
C LYS A 775 8.52 -8.58 -39.47
N LEU A 776 8.50 -8.23 -38.19
CA LEU A 776 9.52 -8.59 -37.21
C LEU A 776 9.00 -9.72 -36.31
N SER A 777 9.90 -10.60 -35.90
CA SER A 777 9.62 -11.55 -34.82
C SER A 777 9.50 -10.81 -33.49
N GLU A 778 8.80 -11.42 -32.52
CA GLU A 778 8.65 -10.86 -31.17
C GLU A 778 10.00 -10.48 -30.55
N LYS A 779 11.03 -11.33 -30.68
CA LYS A 779 12.37 -11.01 -30.14
C LYS A 779 13.07 -9.87 -30.88
N GLU A 780 12.79 -9.67 -32.16
CA GLU A 780 13.29 -8.52 -32.92
C GLU A 780 12.60 -7.23 -32.48
N GLU A 781 11.29 -7.26 -32.22
CA GLU A 781 10.54 -6.13 -31.66
C GLU A 781 11.07 -5.74 -30.27
N LEU A 782 11.31 -6.72 -29.39
CA LEU A 782 11.89 -6.49 -28.07
C LEU A 782 13.31 -5.91 -28.16
N LEU A 783 14.12 -6.37 -29.11
CA LEU A 783 15.44 -5.82 -29.37
C LEU A 783 15.35 -4.36 -29.83
N LEU A 784 14.42 -4.05 -30.73
CA LEU A 784 14.18 -2.70 -31.22
C LEU A 784 13.76 -1.76 -30.08
N ILE A 785 12.85 -2.19 -29.20
CA ILE A 785 12.46 -1.45 -28.00
C ILE A 785 13.66 -1.25 -27.07
N ALA A 786 14.30 -2.35 -26.65
CA ALA A 786 15.33 -2.31 -25.61
C ALA A 786 16.53 -1.44 -26.00
N LYS A 787 16.97 -1.54 -27.26
CA LYS A 787 18.16 -0.84 -27.73
C LYS A 787 17.84 0.53 -28.35
N ALA A 788 16.91 0.59 -29.31
CA ALA A 788 16.67 1.82 -30.07
C ALA A 788 15.72 2.80 -29.35
N LEU A 789 14.77 2.31 -28.54
CA LEU A 789 13.83 3.18 -27.81
C LEU A 789 14.20 3.41 -26.34
N GLN A 790 14.67 2.40 -25.61
CA GLN A 790 15.08 2.55 -24.20
C GLN A 790 16.57 2.91 -24.00
N GLY A 791 17.39 2.82 -25.06
CA GLY A 791 18.81 3.15 -24.98
C GLY A 791 19.59 2.28 -23.98
N LYS A 792 19.26 0.98 -23.85
CA LYS A 792 19.99 0.05 -22.97
C LYS A 792 21.37 -0.32 -23.55
N SER A 793 22.28 -0.75 -22.67
CA SER A 793 23.60 -1.26 -23.10
C SER A 793 23.45 -2.63 -23.79
N TRP A 794 24.41 -2.99 -24.64
CA TRP A 794 24.36 -4.27 -25.36
C TRP A 794 24.37 -5.49 -24.43
N GLU A 795 25.11 -5.40 -23.33
CA GLU A 795 25.19 -6.42 -22.28
C GLU A 795 23.85 -6.58 -21.60
N LYS A 796 23.18 -5.47 -21.29
CA LYS A 796 21.87 -5.49 -20.64
C LYS A 796 20.80 -6.08 -21.55
N VAL A 797 20.80 -5.70 -22.83
CA VAL A 797 19.88 -6.26 -23.83
C VAL A 797 20.12 -7.76 -24.02
N ALA A 798 21.40 -8.18 -24.08
CA ALA A 798 21.76 -9.59 -24.18
C ALA A 798 21.29 -10.40 -22.96
N GLU A 799 21.44 -9.85 -21.76
CA GLU A 799 20.95 -10.45 -20.52
C GLU A 799 19.42 -10.62 -20.54
N GLU A 800 18.68 -9.54 -20.86
CA GLU A 800 17.21 -9.55 -20.85
C GLU A 800 16.61 -10.49 -21.91
N LEU A 801 17.23 -10.58 -23.10
CA LEU A 801 16.77 -11.47 -24.18
C LEU A 801 17.28 -12.92 -24.03
N GLY A 802 18.16 -13.20 -23.07
CA GLY A 802 18.82 -14.50 -22.90
C GLY A 802 19.72 -14.86 -24.08
N TRP A 803 20.35 -13.87 -24.71
CA TRP A 803 21.19 -14.02 -25.89
C TRP A 803 22.67 -13.72 -25.58
N LYS A 804 23.56 -14.15 -26.48
CA LYS A 804 24.95 -13.66 -26.50
C LYS A 804 24.97 -12.29 -27.19
N VAL A 805 25.82 -11.38 -26.71
CA VAL A 805 25.97 -10.02 -27.28
C VAL A 805 26.16 -10.04 -28.81
N TYR A 806 26.99 -10.94 -29.33
CA TYR A 806 27.19 -11.10 -30.77
C TYR A 806 25.88 -11.33 -31.55
N LYS A 807 25.00 -12.19 -31.02
CA LYS A 807 23.69 -12.47 -31.63
C LYS A 807 22.79 -11.24 -31.63
N VAL A 808 22.81 -10.46 -30.54
CA VAL A 808 22.04 -9.21 -30.43
C VAL A 808 22.47 -8.22 -31.53
N LEU A 809 23.79 -8.05 -31.70
CA LEU A 809 24.36 -7.16 -32.72
C LEU A 809 24.01 -7.59 -34.14
N THR A 810 24.15 -8.88 -34.47
CA THR A 810 23.83 -9.39 -35.81
C THR A 810 22.34 -9.27 -36.11
N THR A 811 21.48 -9.57 -35.13
CA THR A 811 20.03 -9.44 -35.28
C THR A 811 19.62 -7.98 -35.49
N MET A 812 20.27 -7.02 -34.82
CA MET A 812 19.98 -5.59 -35.07
C MET A 812 20.30 -5.17 -36.50
N LYS A 813 21.39 -5.68 -37.09
CA LYS A 813 21.68 -5.47 -38.52
C LYS A 813 20.63 -6.10 -39.42
N GLU A 814 20.12 -7.28 -39.08
CA GLU A 814 19.02 -7.93 -39.81
C GLU A 814 17.73 -7.10 -39.77
N ILE A 815 17.40 -6.53 -38.61
CA ILE A 815 16.28 -5.59 -38.48
C ILE A 815 16.51 -4.39 -39.40
N ALA A 816 17.69 -3.77 -39.36
CA ALA A 816 18.01 -2.63 -40.22
C ALA A 816 17.83 -2.96 -41.71
N ARG A 817 18.24 -4.15 -42.17
CA ARG A 817 18.00 -4.61 -43.56
C ARG A 817 16.52 -4.70 -43.89
N LYS A 818 15.70 -5.24 -42.98
CA LYS A 818 14.24 -5.34 -43.19
C LYS A 818 13.61 -3.96 -43.28
N LEU A 819 13.97 -3.04 -42.39
CA LEU A 819 13.45 -1.67 -42.37
C LEU A 819 13.90 -0.87 -43.60
N LEU A 820 15.17 -0.98 -43.98
CA LEU A 820 15.74 -0.34 -45.17
C LEU A 820 15.01 -0.80 -46.45
N LYS A 821 14.81 -2.11 -46.60
CA LYS A 821 14.07 -2.68 -47.73
C LYS A 821 12.60 -2.22 -47.74
N HIS A 822 11.95 -2.19 -46.59
CA HIS A 822 10.53 -1.83 -46.48
C HIS A 822 10.27 -0.36 -46.79
N TYR A 823 11.03 0.56 -46.17
CA TYR A 823 10.77 2.00 -46.31
C TYR A 823 11.41 2.62 -47.55
N TYR A 824 12.54 2.09 -48.02
CA TYR A 824 13.34 2.69 -49.10
C TYR A 824 13.56 1.78 -50.31
N GLY A 825 13.15 0.51 -50.24
CA GLY A 825 13.32 -0.44 -51.36
C GLY A 825 14.76 -0.86 -51.64
N LEU A 826 15.70 -0.56 -50.73
CA LEU A 826 17.13 -0.80 -50.93
C LEU A 826 17.56 -2.18 -50.40
N GLY A 827 18.53 -2.80 -51.08
CA GLY A 827 19.09 -4.12 -50.78
C GLY A 827 20.63 -4.13 -50.90
N PRO A 828 21.27 -5.31 -50.86
CA PRO A 828 22.74 -5.43 -50.84
C PRO A 828 23.42 -4.94 -52.12
N ASP A 829 22.70 -4.87 -53.24
CA ASP A 829 23.22 -4.42 -54.54
C ASP A 829 22.81 -2.98 -54.89
N SER A 830 22.18 -2.27 -53.95
CA SER A 830 21.79 -0.88 -54.14
C SER A 830 23.01 0.03 -54.27
N PRO A 831 22.93 1.10 -55.07
CA PRO A 831 24.02 2.07 -55.21
C PRO A 831 24.29 2.76 -53.86
N VAL A 832 25.56 3.00 -53.58
CA VAL A 832 26.05 3.61 -52.34
C VAL A 832 26.90 4.83 -52.63
N GLY A 833 26.96 5.75 -51.67
CA GLY A 833 27.66 7.01 -51.81
C GLY A 833 26.85 8.05 -52.58
N LEU A 834 26.99 9.31 -52.15
CA LEU A 834 26.22 10.44 -52.68
C LEU A 834 27.15 11.53 -53.19
N HIS A 835 26.74 12.17 -54.28
CA HIS A 835 27.41 13.37 -54.78
C HIS A 835 26.70 14.62 -54.25
N ALA A 836 27.46 15.64 -53.85
CA ALA A 836 26.95 16.84 -53.19
C ALA A 836 25.97 17.66 -54.06
N ASP A 837 26.18 17.67 -55.37
CA ASP A 837 25.32 18.27 -56.39
C ASP A 837 23.91 17.62 -56.44
N LYS A 838 23.82 16.31 -56.23
CA LYS A 838 22.53 15.60 -56.18
C LYS A 838 21.77 15.84 -54.88
N ILE A 839 22.48 16.14 -53.79
CA ILE A 839 21.86 16.44 -52.48
C ILE A 839 21.27 17.85 -52.50
N THR A 840 22.03 18.84 -52.97
CA THR A 840 21.57 20.24 -53.05
C THR A 840 20.39 20.43 -54.00
N ALA A 841 20.27 19.59 -55.04
CA ALA A 841 19.09 19.56 -55.91
C ALA A 841 17.79 19.07 -55.22
N LEU A 842 17.90 18.34 -54.11
CA LEU A 842 16.76 17.83 -53.32
C LEU A 842 16.34 18.78 -52.18
N GLU A 843 17.22 19.68 -51.73
CA GLU A 843 16.98 20.58 -50.58
C GLU A 843 16.18 21.85 -50.92
N VAL A 844 15.72 22.02 -52.17
CA VAL A 844 14.94 23.19 -52.59
C VAL A 844 13.43 22.92 -52.44
N THR A 845 12.89 23.04 -51.23
CA THR A 845 11.54 23.60 -50.95
C THR A 845 11.27 23.68 -49.43
N PRO A 846 11.15 24.89 -48.84
CA PRO A 846 10.84 25.09 -47.42
C PRO A 846 9.43 24.66 -46.99
N GLU A 847 8.55 24.28 -47.91
CA GLU A 847 7.14 23.92 -47.63
C GLU A 847 6.98 22.53 -46.99
N VAL A 848 8.01 21.68 -47.04
CA VAL A 848 7.95 20.30 -46.51
C VAL A 848 8.29 20.22 -45.01
N LEU A 849 8.99 21.22 -44.46
CA LEU A 849 9.44 21.24 -43.06
C LEU A 849 8.40 21.78 -42.05
N LEU A 850 7.32 22.39 -42.51
CA LEU A 850 6.31 23.06 -41.68
C LEU A 850 4.88 22.59 -41.98
N ARG A 851 4.58 21.29 -41.86
CA ARG A 851 3.19 20.88 -41.60
C ARG A 851 2.94 20.90 -40.09
N GLN A 852 2.65 22.09 -39.57
CA GLN A 852 1.94 22.22 -38.30
C GLN A 852 0.55 21.57 -38.43
N PRO A 853 0.00 20.93 -37.40
CA PRO A 853 -1.41 20.59 -37.39
C PRO A 853 -2.22 21.88 -37.48
N GLU A 854 -3.11 21.99 -38.47
CA GLU A 854 -4.05 23.09 -38.58
C GLU A 854 -4.79 23.25 -37.23
N THR A 855 -4.52 24.35 -36.55
CA THR A 855 -5.18 24.75 -35.31
C THR A 855 -6.59 25.23 -35.63
N GLY A 856 -7.52 24.28 -35.75
CA GLY A 856 -8.96 24.51 -35.80
C GLY A 856 -9.69 24.25 -34.48
N LEU A 857 -8.97 24.03 -33.37
CA LEU A 857 -9.54 23.45 -32.14
C LEU A 857 -9.69 24.41 -30.94
N TYR A 858 -9.42 25.71 -31.12
CA TYR A 858 -9.84 26.72 -30.16
C TYR A 858 -10.94 27.56 -30.80
N GLY A 859 -12.17 27.36 -30.30
CA GLY A 859 -13.37 27.96 -30.83
C GLY A 859 -13.31 29.48 -30.93
N ARG A 860 -13.87 30.00 -32.02
CA ARG A 860 -14.27 31.40 -32.16
C ARG A 860 -15.17 31.79 -30.99
N VAL A 861 -14.70 32.68 -30.13
CA VAL A 861 -15.60 33.54 -29.36
C VAL A 861 -16.06 34.63 -30.32
N GLU A 862 -17.27 34.49 -30.86
CA GLU A 862 -17.95 35.59 -31.53
C GLU A 862 -18.16 36.72 -30.51
N LYS A 863 -17.41 37.82 -30.65
CA LYS A 863 -17.80 39.10 -30.06
C LYS A 863 -18.54 39.91 -31.12
N SER A 864 -19.83 40.07 -30.89
CA SER A 864 -20.70 41.02 -31.57
C SER A 864 -20.10 42.43 -31.55
N LEU A 865 -20.03 43.03 -32.72
CA LEU A 865 -19.69 44.42 -32.97
C LEU A 865 -20.62 45.37 -32.20
N VAL A 866 -20.04 46.21 -31.35
CA VAL A 866 -20.54 47.57 -31.10
C VAL A 866 -19.37 48.52 -31.32
N ALA A 867 -19.60 49.45 -32.23
CA ALA A 867 -18.63 50.40 -32.75
C ALA A 867 -18.22 51.46 -31.72
N THR A 868 -16.93 51.78 -31.66
CA THR A 868 -16.45 53.15 -31.40
C THR A 868 -15.08 53.37 -32.06
N LYS A 869 -14.92 54.56 -32.64
CA LYS A 869 -13.77 55.11 -33.37
C LYS A 869 -12.49 55.21 -32.52
N PRO A 870 -11.30 55.34 -33.16
CA PRO A 870 -10.00 55.33 -32.49
C PRO A 870 -9.76 56.65 -31.74
N VAL A 871 -9.19 56.54 -30.54
CA VAL A 871 -8.59 57.66 -29.79
C VAL A 871 -7.19 57.22 -29.37
N GLU A 872 -6.32 58.23 -29.34
CA GLU A 872 -4.87 58.24 -29.39
C GLU A 872 -4.15 57.54 -28.23
N ALA A 873 -2.90 57.18 -28.51
CA ALA A 873 -1.93 56.66 -27.57
C ALA A 873 -1.42 57.75 -26.63
N SER A 874 -1.52 57.52 -25.33
CA SER A 874 -0.57 58.00 -24.31
C SER A 874 -0.92 57.38 -22.95
N GLU A 875 0.13 57.11 -22.15
CA GLU A 875 0.10 56.67 -20.74
C GLU A 875 -0.02 55.17 -20.47
N GLU A 876 1.02 54.40 -20.81
CA GLU A 876 1.22 53.03 -20.29
C GLU A 876 2.69 52.75 -19.89
N SER A 877 3.48 53.78 -19.53
CA SER A 877 4.89 53.60 -19.12
C SER A 877 5.16 53.71 -17.61
N GLU A 878 4.19 54.05 -16.77
CA GLU A 878 4.41 54.20 -15.32
C GLU A 878 3.92 53.00 -14.48
N HIS A 879 3.01 52.16 -14.99
CA HIS A 879 2.51 50.98 -14.24
C HIS A 879 3.31 49.69 -14.43
N GLU A 880 4.26 49.67 -15.36
CA GLU A 880 5.13 48.50 -15.59
C GLU A 880 6.36 48.52 -14.66
N GLU A 881 6.89 49.71 -14.32
CA GLU A 881 7.99 49.84 -13.35
C GLU A 881 7.55 49.52 -11.90
N GLU A 882 6.30 49.82 -11.54
CA GLU A 882 5.78 49.53 -10.20
C GLU A 882 5.53 48.02 -10.00
N ARG A 883 5.11 47.31 -11.06
CA ARG A 883 4.93 45.84 -11.06
C ARG A 883 6.25 45.09 -11.00
N VAL A 884 7.30 45.58 -11.68
CA VAL A 884 8.63 44.98 -11.61
C VAL A 884 9.26 45.17 -10.23
N ARG A 885 9.10 46.35 -9.60
CA ARG A 885 9.56 46.57 -8.21
C ARG A 885 8.87 45.65 -7.19
N THR A 886 7.57 45.44 -7.34
CA THR A 886 6.82 44.57 -6.41
C THR A 886 7.24 43.10 -6.53
N LEU A 887 7.59 42.64 -7.74
CA LEU A 887 8.10 41.28 -7.97
C LEU A 887 9.53 41.08 -7.46
N GLU A 888 10.37 42.11 -7.53
CA GLU A 888 11.73 42.07 -6.97
C GLU A 888 11.75 42.10 -5.43
N GLU A 889 10.79 42.78 -4.78
CA GLU A 889 10.64 42.74 -3.32
C GLU A 889 10.15 41.38 -2.82
N ILE A 890 9.23 40.73 -3.56
CA ILE A 890 8.77 39.37 -3.24
C ILE A 890 9.91 38.35 -3.41
N ALA A 891 10.75 38.51 -4.43
CA ALA A 891 11.91 37.64 -4.65
C ALA A 891 13.02 37.84 -3.59
N ARG A 892 13.13 39.03 -2.99
CA ARG A 892 14.05 39.28 -1.86
C ARG A 892 13.53 38.68 -0.55
N ALA A 893 12.23 38.72 -0.30
CA ALA A 893 11.63 38.10 0.88
C ALA A 893 11.74 36.56 0.87
N ALA A 894 11.61 35.94 -0.31
CA ALA A 894 11.76 34.49 -0.47
C ALA A 894 13.21 34.00 -0.27
N LYS A 895 14.22 34.86 -0.56
CA LYS A 895 15.63 34.53 -0.32
C LYS A 895 16.06 34.67 1.14
N SER A 896 15.42 35.56 1.91
CA SER A 896 15.72 35.70 3.34
C SER A 896 15.15 34.58 4.21
N GLU A 897 14.13 33.85 3.75
CA GLU A 897 13.59 32.68 4.49
C GLU A 897 14.38 31.39 4.22
N GLU A 898 15.12 31.26 3.11
CA GLU A 898 15.99 30.10 2.85
C GLU A 898 17.36 30.19 3.56
N ASP A 899 17.84 31.40 3.89
CA ASP A 899 19.13 31.62 4.56
C ASP A 899 19.05 31.54 6.12
N GLU A 900 17.85 31.42 6.73
CA GLU A 900 17.67 31.29 8.19
C GLU A 900 17.50 29.84 8.69
N GLU A 901 17.43 28.82 7.82
CA GLU A 901 17.33 27.40 8.24
C GLU A 901 18.69 26.65 8.29
N ASP A 902 19.82 27.27 7.92
CA ASP A 902 21.12 26.58 7.79
C ASP A 902 22.23 27.00 8.79
N GLU A 903 21.95 27.80 9.83
CA GLU A 903 22.94 28.14 10.88
C GLU A 903 22.49 27.84 12.33
N GLU A 904 22.67 26.59 12.77
CA GLU A 904 22.99 26.13 14.15
C GLU A 904 23.11 24.58 14.10
N SER A 905 24.19 23.84 14.37
CA SER A 905 25.50 23.99 15.01
C SER A 905 26.26 22.65 14.75
N PRO A 906 27.61 22.59 14.79
CA PRO A 906 28.41 21.48 14.27
C PRO A 906 28.71 20.34 15.26
N ILE A 907 29.12 19.19 14.67
CA ILE A 907 29.71 17.92 15.20
C ILE A 907 28.77 16.71 15.26
#